data_AF-A0A561UMR2-F1
#
_entry.id   AF-A0A561UMR2-F1
#
_cell.length_a   1.000
_cell.length_b   1.000
_cell.length_c   1.000
_cell.angle_alpha   90.00
_cell.angle_beta   90.00
_cell.angle_gamma   90.00
#
_symmetry.space_group_name_H-M   'P 1'
#
loop_
_entity.id
_entity.type
_entity.pdbx_description
1 polymer ?
#
loop_
_entity_poly.entity_id
_entity_poly.type
_entity_poly.pdbx_seq_one_letter_code
_entity_poly.pdbx_strand_id
1 'polypeptide(L)'
;MAQQPFKLPDFYLPYPARLNPHLEGAREHTRAWAREFGMLEGSGVWELADLEAHDYALLCAYTHPDCGAEALDLVTDWYVWVFFFDDHFLETFKRTPDDRTGAKAYLDRLPAFMPMDLAEGFPEPTNPVEAGLADLWQRTVPHMSLDWRARFRESTEHLLNESMWELSNINKGRVANPVEYIEMRRKVGGAPWSAGLVEYAAKAEVPARVAGSRPLRVLKDTFSDAVHLRNDLFSYEREVSQEGELSNGVLVLERFLDYPTQQAADAVNEMLSSRLHQFENTFFTELPPLFAEHRLTVPEINRVLAYAKGLQDWQAGGHEWHMRSSRYMNEGLVGGSGFAAGPMGLGTSAADLRRFLHPEGLRQFTHTPYSPVVGYRVPAMYQPFPPGRSPHHAAAREASIEWSRALGITEFRPGLPDSGAWTEEQLRGFDLALCSAGLDPDATLDELTLSAEWLTWGTYGDDWISYAFGTPADVAGARAATDRLARFMPPADPAAVPAAESVLEAGLADLWARTAGPLPPHQREAFRDAVVTMLDSWVWEIANRAENRIPDPVDYIEMRRHTFGSELTMLLSRFAAQRTAPDGVFESGTMRAVENAAMDYGWLINDLYSYPKEIQYEGELHNAVLVVRNFLSTDQEHAVAVVADLQTSRMEQFEHLTAHEVPQLFDDFQLTGEQRAEVEAYLQDLRNWMSGIVVWHEGVTRYGPELEYQPATYRARLAEAGAGTEAPAADVPSAPVAAPVPAPGASAGLTLLPGIHGVPIPALRKAAAAALQEVTAASVQGDTAAEFDPDPAEPAFRAPALTGLGTAAARLLAPLAAAGR
;
A
#
# COMPACT_ATOMS: atom_id res chain seq x y z
N MET A 1 8.20 38.79 14.49
CA MET A 1 7.89 37.76 13.50
C MET A 1 8.37 36.46 14.11
N ALA A 2 7.44 35.55 14.39
CA ALA A 2 7.83 34.20 14.78
C ALA A 2 8.63 33.60 13.61
N GLN A 3 9.72 32.91 13.93
CA GLN A 3 10.53 32.25 12.92
C GLN A 3 9.80 30.96 12.54
N GLN A 4 9.57 30.72 11.23
CA GLN A 4 8.96 29.48 10.75
C GLN A 4 9.65 28.25 11.38
N PRO A 5 8.92 27.19 11.77
CA PRO A 5 9.48 26.04 12.49
C PRO A 5 10.60 25.31 11.73
N PHE A 6 10.51 25.30 10.40
CA PHE A 6 11.52 24.77 9.50
C PHE A 6 11.44 25.48 8.13
N LYS A 7 12.45 25.28 7.29
CA LYS A 7 12.42 25.71 5.89
C LYS A 7 11.81 24.58 5.05
N LEU A 8 10.81 24.91 4.23
CA LEU A 8 10.23 23.96 3.29
C LEU A 8 11.33 23.30 2.42
N PRO A 9 11.31 21.97 2.29
CA PRO A 9 12.30 21.23 1.53
C PRO A 9 12.10 21.39 0.01
N ASP A 10 13.08 20.92 -0.77
CA ASP A 10 12.95 20.87 -2.23
C ASP A 10 12.05 19.69 -2.61
N PHE A 11 10.88 19.98 -3.17
CA PHE A 11 9.88 18.96 -3.51
C PHE A 11 10.18 18.26 -4.83
N TYR A 12 9.97 16.94 -4.88
CA TYR A 12 9.87 16.21 -6.14
C TYR A 12 8.54 16.53 -6.85
N LEU A 13 8.64 17.15 -8.03
CA LEU A 13 7.49 17.61 -8.84
C LEU A 13 7.57 17.00 -10.26
N PRO A 14 7.16 15.74 -10.43
CA PRO A 14 7.30 15.01 -11.70
C PRO A 14 6.46 15.60 -12.85
N TYR A 15 5.38 16.31 -12.52
CA TYR A 15 4.42 16.83 -13.49
C TYR A 15 4.22 18.34 -13.30
N PRO A 16 4.18 19.14 -14.39
CA PRO A 16 3.82 20.54 -14.30
C PRO A 16 2.31 20.70 -14.09
N ALA A 17 1.92 21.58 -13.16
CA ALA A 17 0.52 21.94 -12.97
C ALA A 17 -0.06 22.68 -14.17
N ARG A 18 -1.36 22.52 -14.37
CA ARG A 18 -2.15 23.22 -15.40
C ARG A 18 -3.34 23.88 -14.71
N LEU A 19 -3.87 24.95 -15.29
CA LEU A 19 -4.98 25.70 -14.70
C LEU A 19 -6.20 25.63 -15.61
N ASN A 20 -7.34 25.23 -15.06
CA ASN A 20 -8.61 25.20 -15.76
C ASN A 20 -9.02 26.63 -16.19
N PRO A 21 -9.41 26.87 -17.46
CA PRO A 21 -9.80 28.19 -17.94
C PRO A 21 -11.12 28.72 -17.34
N HIS A 22 -11.88 27.89 -16.61
CA HIS A 22 -13.19 28.24 -16.04
C HIS A 22 -13.13 28.75 -14.58
N LEU A 23 -11.93 29.02 -14.05
CA LEU A 23 -11.70 29.45 -12.65
C LEU A 23 -12.64 30.56 -12.16
N GLU A 24 -12.75 31.67 -12.90
CA GLU A 24 -13.56 32.81 -12.42
C GLU A 24 -15.05 32.46 -12.35
N GLY A 25 -15.54 31.61 -13.27
CA GLY A 25 -16.91 31.10 -13.21
C GLY A 25 -17.15 30.26 -11.95
N ALA A 26 -16.21 29.37 -11.63
CA ALA A 26 -16.28 28.55 -10.41
C ALA A 26 -16.26 29.39 -9.13
N ARG A 27 -15.46 30.47 -9.08
CA ARG A 27 -15.47 31.42 -7.94
C ARG A 27 -16.82 32.11 -7.78
N GLU A 28 -17.43 32.56 -8.87
CA GLU A 28 -18.75 33.20 -8.84
C GLU A 28 -19.83 32.23 -8.38
N HIS A 29 -19.87 31.05 -8.98
CA HIS A 29 -20.83 29.99 -8.65
C HIS A 29 -20.72 29.58 -7.19
N THR A 30 -19.53 29.22 -6.72
CA THR A 30 -19.37 28.64 -5.38
C THR A 30 -19.63 29.64 -4.25
N ARG A 31 -19.39 30.94 -4.47
CA ARG A 31 -19.80 32.00 -3.52
C ARG A 31 -21.31 32.11 -3.36
N ALA A 32 -22.05 31.93 -4.45
CA ALA A 32 -23.51 31.94 -4.40
C ALA A 32 -24.01 30.68 -3.68
N TRP A 33 -23.47 29.52 -4.05
CA TRP A 33 -23.80 28.22 -3.45
C TRP A 33 -23.52 28.19 -1.94
N ALA A 34 -22.32 28.55 -1.50
CA ALA A 34 -21.96 28.55 -0.08
C ALA A 34 -22.87 29.45 0.78
N ARG A 35 -23.32 30.58 0.21
CA ARG A 35 -24.28 31.47 0.88
C ARG A 35 -25.68 30.86 0.94
N GLU A 36 -26.13 30.25 -0.15
CA GLU A 36 -27.44 29.58 -0.23
C GLU A 36 -27.57 28.48 0.82
N PHE A 37 -26.51 27.69 1.01
CA PHE A 37 -26.48 26.59 1.99
C PHE A 37 -26.07 27.03 3.42
N GLY A 38 -25.93 28.33 3.68
CA GLY A 38 -25.72 28.86 5.02
C GLY A 38 -24.33 28.60 5.61
N MET A 39 -23.30 28.45 4.77
CA MET A 39 -21.92 28.23 5.19
C MET A 39 -21.14 29.52 5.47
N LEU A 40 -21.71 30.68 5.14
CA LEU A 40 -21.08 32.00 5.32
C LEU A 40 -21.69 32.74 6.52
N GLU A 41 -22.13 33.97 6.29
CA GLU A 41 -22.56 34.89 7.34
C GLU A 41 -23.67 34.25 8.21
N GLY A 42 -23.40 34.10 9.51
CA GLY A 42 -24.33 33.48 10.47
C GLY A 42 -24.09 31.98 10.72
N SER A 43 -23.15 31.34 10.03
CA SER A 43 -22.73 29.96 10.33
C SER A 43 -21.97 29.85 11.66
N GLY A 44 -21.30 30.92 12.07
CA GLY A 44 -20.36 30.92 13.20
C GLY A 44 -18.99 30.32 12.86
N VAL A 45 -18.76 29.96 11.59
CA VAL A 45 -17.54 29.31 11.12
C VAL A 45 -16.80 30.21 10.13
N TRP A 46 -17.43 30.57 9.01
CA TRP A 46 -16.83 31.40 7.96
C TRP A 46 -17.66 32.65 7.64
N GLU A 47 -16.97 33.70 7.24
CA GLU A 47 -17.50 34.84 6.51
C GLU A 47 -17.06 34.76 5.03
N LEU A 48 -17.65 35.58 4.14
CA LEU A 48 -17.25 35.58 2.72
C LEU A 48 -15.75 35.81 2.52
N ALA A 49 -15.15 36.66 3.35
CA ALA A 49 -13.72 36.97 3.27
C ALA A 49 -12.83 35.74 3.54
N ASP A 50 -13.28 34.81 4.38
CA ASP A 50 -12.55 33.57 4.67
C ASP A 50 -12.59 32.65 3.45
N LEU A 51 -13.77 32.45 2.86
CA LEU A 51 -13.93 31.66 1.63
C LEU A 51 -13.08 32.22 0.48
N GLU A 52 -13.07 33.54 0.28
CA GLU A 52 -12.26 34.19 -0.76
C GLU A 52 -10.76 34.11 -0.49
N ALA A 53 -10.34 34.12 0.78
CA ALA A 53 -8.95 33.94 1.15
C ALA A 53 -8.46 32.50 0.99
N HIS A 54 -9.32 31.51 1.27
CA HIS A 54 -9.01 30.09 1.06
C HIS A 54 -8.89 29.73 -0.43
N ASP A 55 -9.76 30.31 -1.26
CA ASP A 55 -9.81 30.17 -2.73
C ASP A 55 -9.87 28.70 -3.21
N TYR A 56 -10.91 27.98 -2.79
CA TYR A 56 -11.12 26.58 -3.18
C TYR A 56 -11.41 26.40 -4.68
N ALA A 57 -11.91 27.43 -5.36
CA ALA A 57 -12.05 27.41 -6.81
C ALA A 57 -10.67 27.37 -7.50
N LEU A 58 -9.66 28.07 -6.98
CA LEU A 58 -8.29 27.98 -7.47
C LEU A 58 -7.69 26.58 -7.24
N LEU A 59 -7.94 25.98 -6.08
CA LEU A 59 -7.59 24.58 -5.84
C LEU A 59 -8.19 23.69 -6.93
N CYS A 60 -9.50 23.74 -7.13
CA CYS A 60 -10.22 22.88 -8.06
C CYS A 60 -9.81 23.12 -9.51
N ALA A 61 -9.55 24.37 -9.89
CA ALA A 61 -9.10 24.70 -11.23
C ALA A 61 -7.69 24.15 -11.52
N TYR A 62 -6.82 24.11 -10.52
CA TYR A 62 -5.50 23.48 -10.65
C TYR A 62 -5.59 21.95 -10.67
N THR A 63 -6.45 21.35 -9.84
CA THR A 63 -6.52 19.89 -9.68
C THR A 63 -7.37 19.19 -10.73
N HIS A 64 -8.30 19.91 -11.38
CA HIS A 64 -9.18 19.39 -12.43
C HIS A 64 -9.07 20.25 -13.71
N PRO A 65 -7.89 20.32 -14.34
CA PRO A 65 -7.60 21.28 -15.40
C PRO A 65 -8.36 21.04 -16.71
N ASP A 66 -8.86 19.82 -16.94
CA ASP A 66 -9.47 19.42 -18.22
C ASP A 66 -11.00 19.34 -18.18
N CYS A 67 -11.64 19.50 -17.02
CA CYS A 67 -13.10 19.39 -16.92
C CYS A 67 -13.81 20.66 -17.43
N GLY A 68 -15.05 20.51 -17.90
CA GLY A 68 -15.87 21.66 -18.32
C GLY A 68 -16.40 22.46 -17.12
N ALA A 69 -16.90 23.67 -17.38
CA ALA A 69 -17.38 24.61 -16.36
C ALA A 69 -18.34 23.97 -15.33
N GLU A 70 -19.40 23.28 -15.78
CA GLU A 70 -20.39 22.66 -14.88
C GLU A 70 -19.77 21.62 -13.92
N ALA A 71 -18.79 20.85 -14.41
CA ALA A 71 -18.09 19.87 -13.59
C ALA A 71 -17.13 20.55 -12.60
N LEU A 72 -16.47 21.64 -13.02
CA LEU A 72 -15.61 22.42 -12.15
C LEU A 72 -16.41 23.10 -11.03
N ASP A 73 -17.58 23.66 -11.35
CA ASP A 73 -18.50 24.28 -10.40
C ASP A 73 -18.93 23.26 -9.33
N LEU A 74 -19.42 22.09 -9.74
CA LEU A 74 -19.85 21.05 -8.81
C LEU A 74 -18.69 20.50 -7.96
N VAL A 75 -17.53 20.23 -8.56
CA VAL A 75 -16.35 19.79 -7.79
C VAL A 75 -15.92 20.87 -6.80
N THR A 76 -15.97 22.15 -7.19
CA THR A 76 -15.65 23.25 -6.27
C THR A 76 -16.59 23.29 -5.08
N ASP A 77 -17.90 23.12 -5.29
CA ASP A 77 -18.88 23.06 -4.20
C ASP A 77 -18.62 21.87 -3.25
N TRP A 78 -18.21 20.71 -3.78
CA TRP A 78 -17.78 19.57 -2.97
C TRP A 78 -16.57 19.89 -2.08
N TYR A 79 -15.57 20.60 -2.62
CA TYR A 79 -14.41 21.02 -1.82
C TYR A 79 -14.78 22.11 -0.80
N VAL A 80 -15.66 23.06 -1.15
CA VAL A 80 -16.18 24.03 -0.17
C VAL A 80 -16.89 23.30 0.98
N TRP A 81 -17.74 22.32 0.66
CA TRP A 81 -18.45 21.52 1.65
C TRP A 81 -17.50 20.74 2.57
N VAL A 82 -16.48 20.07 2.02
CA VAL A 82 -15.60 19.21 2.84
C VAL A 82 -14.74 20.04 3.79
N PHE A 83 -14.22 21.19 3.33
CA PHE A 83 -13.48 22.10 4.19
C PHE A 83 -14.39 22.82 5.20
N PHE A 84 -15.63 23.11 4.83
CA PHE A 84 -16.60 23.68 5.77
C PHE A 84 -16.96 22.67 6.87
N PHE A 85 -17.15 21.40 6.50
CA PHE A 85 -17.37 20.32 7.45
C PHE A 85 -16.23 20.23 8.49
N ASP A 86 -14.97 20.26 8.02
CA ASP A 86 -13.79 20.20 8.89
C ASP A 86 -13.74 21.36 9.89
N ASP A 87 -13.82 22.61 9.39
CA ASP A 87 -13.79 23.81 10.24
C ASP A 87 -15.04 23.88 11.16
N HIS A 88 -16.22 23.44 10.69
CA HIS A 88 -17.44 23.37 11.51
C HIS A 88 -17.33 22.31 12.62
N PHE A 89 -16.78 21.13 12.33
CA PHE A 89 -16.57 20.09 13.33
C PHE A 89 -15.51 20.52 14.36
N LEU A 90 -14.46 21.23 13.92
CA LEU A 90 -13.45 21.82 14.79
C LEU A 90 -14.07 22.78 15.81
N GLU A 91 -14.83 23.76 15.32
CA GLU A 91 -15.48 24.78 16.16
C GLU A 91 -16.56 24.18 17.08
N THR A 92 -17.30 23.17 16.62
CA THR A 92 -18.40 22.57 17.39
C THR A 92 -17.92 21.56 18.43
N PHE A 93 -16.92 20.74 18.11
CA PHE A 93 -16.57 19.56 18.92
C PHE A 93 -15.10 19.47 19.31
N LYS A 94 -14.12 19.83 18.45
CA LYS A 94 -12.69 19.68 18.81
C LYS A 94 -12.22 20.75 19.81
N ARG A 95 -12.70 21.99 19.72
CA ARG A 95 -12.36 23.05 20.71
C ARG A 95 -12.90 22.78 22.11
N THR A 96 -13.96 21.98 22.22
CA THR A 96 -14.56 21.54 23.49
C THR A 96 -14.73 20.01 23.48
N PRO A 97 -13.62 19.25 23.67
CA PRO A 97 -13.55 17.82 23.36
C PRO A 97 -14.31 16.89 24.32
N ASP A 98 -15.12 17.43 25.22
CA ASP A 98 -15.90 16.67 26.20
C ASP A 98 -17.21 16.11 25.62
N ASP A 99 -17.71 16.64 24.49
CA ASP A 99 -18.98 16.21 23.88
C ASP A 99 -18.81 15.15 22.77
N ARG A 100 -18.22 14.01 23.12
CA ARG A 100 -18.08 12.87 22.19
C ARG A 100 -19.44 12.31 21.75
N THR A 101 -20.44 12.34 22.64
CA THR A 101 -21.79 11.81 22.31
C THR A 101 -22.48 12.67 21.27
N GLY A 102 -22.41 14.00 21.40
CA GLY A 102 -22.90 14.94 20.40
C GLY A 102 -22.16 14.81 19.07
N ALA A 103 -20.82 14.69 19.10
CA ALA A 103 -20.01 14.48 17.90
C ALA A 103 -20.41 13.19 17.15
N LYS A 104 -20.59 12.08 17.88
CA LYS A 104 -21.05 10.82 17.28
C LYS A 104 -22.45 10.96 16.68
N ALA A 105 -23.40 11.54 17.43
CA ALA A 105 -24.77 11.73 16.95
C ALA A 105 -24.85 12.65 15.71
N TYR A 106 -23.94 13.63 15.61
CA TYR A 106 -23.79 14.49 14.45
C TYR A 106 -23.32 13.69 13.21
N LEU A 107 -22.28 12.86 13.35
CA LEU A 107 -21.76 12.05 12.24
C LEU A 107 -22.70 10.91 11.83
N ASP A 108 -23.35 10.24 12.80
CA ASP A 108 -24.30 9.15 12.56
C ASP A 108 -25.49 9.58 11.68
N ARG A 109 -25.79 10.88 11.59
CA ARG A 109 -26.86 11.42 10.73
C ARG A 109 -26.44 11.57 9.26
N LEU A 110 -25.17 11.82 8.98
CA LEU A 110 -24.69 12.14 7.63
C LEU A 110 -24.91 11.04 6.58
N PRO A 111 -24.77 9.73 6.89
CA PRO A 111 -25.07 8.65 5.94
C PRO A 111 -26.50 8.68 5.39
N ALA A 112 -27.48 9.24 6.13
CA ALA A 112 -28.86 9.38 5.68
C ALA A 112 -29.02 10.38 4.51
N PHE A 113 -28.00 11.22 4.26
CA PHE A 113 -27.96 12.16 3.14
C PHE A 113 -27.22 11.61 1.91
N MET A 114 -26.83 10.32 1.95
CA MET A 114 -26.17 9.62 0.85
C MET A 114 -26.94 8.35 0.43
N PRO A 115 -28.26 8.43 0.12
CA PRO A 115 -29.04 7.27 -0.28
C PRO A 115 -28.52 6.70 -1.60
N MET A 116 -28.47 5.36 -1.71
CA MET A 116 -28.07 4.70 -2.95
C MET A 116 -29.11 4.88 -4.06
N ASP A 117 -30.38 4.95 -3.67
CA ASP A 117 -31.52 5.32 -4.52
C ASP A 117 -32.09 6.68 -4.06
N LEU A 118 -32.00 7.69 -4.93
CA LEU A 118 -32.55 9.03 -4.66
C LEU A 118 -34.07 9.03 -4.44
N ALA A 119 -34.79 7.97 -4.85
CA ALA A 119 -36.22 7.83 -4.57
C ALA A 119 -36.53 7.64 -3.07
N GLU A 120 -35.56 7.21 -2.26
CA GLU A 120 -35.69 7.14 -0.79
C GLU A 120 -35.83 8.53 -0.15
N GLY A 121 -35.38 9.57 -0.85
CA GLY A 121 -35.37 10.95 -0.37
C GLY A 121 -34.31 11.21 0.69
N PHE A 122 -34.35 12.42 1.24
CA PHE A 122 -33.46 12.87 2.31
C PHE A 122 -34.27 13.22 3.55
N PRO A 123 -33.75 13.01 4.77
CA PRO A 123 -34.33 13.63 5.95
C PRO A 123 -34.21 15.17 5.87
N GLU A 124 -34.99 15.88 6.68
CA GLU A 124 -34.89 17.35 6.75
C GLU A 124 -33.50 17.75 7.31
N PRO A 125 -32.70 18.52 6.55
CA PRO A 125 -31.41 19.02 7.02
C PRO A 125 -31.58 19.95 8.23
N THR A 126 -30.71 19.78 9.22
CA THR A 126 -30.74 20.57 10.46
C THR A 126 -29.56 21.53 10.60
N ASN A 127 -28.56 21.42 9.71
CA ASN A 127 -27.38 22.27 9.68
C ASN A 127 -26.83 22.40 8.23
N PRO A 128 -25.91 23.36 7.96
CA PRO A 128 -25.35 23.58 6.63
C PRO A 128 -24.62 22.37 6.02
N VAL A 129 -23.99 21.53 6.83
CA VAL A 129 -23.28 20.33 6.35
C VAL A 129 -24.26 19.31 5.79
N GLU A 130 -25.35 19.03 6.51
CA GLU A 130 -26.42 18.15 6.03
C GLU A 130 -27.07 18.69 4.75
N ALA A 131 -27.35 20.00 4.71
CA ALA A 131 -28.01 20.63 3.58
C ALA A 131 -27.13 20.61 2.32
N GLY A 132 -25.84 20.95 2.46
CA GLY A 132 -24.87 20.89 1.37
C GLY A 132 -24.66 19.45 0.88
N LEU A 133 -24.57 18.46 1.78
CA LEU A 133 -24.39 17.06 1.40
C LEU A 133 -25.59 16.53 0.58
N ALA A 134 -26.82 16.89 0.98
CA ALA A 134 -28.03 16.49 0.25
C ALA A 134 -28.02 17.02 -1.20
N ASP A 135 -27.70 18.30 -1.38
CA ASP A 135 -27.62 18.94 -2.70
C ASP A 135 -26.52 18.32 -3.56
N LEU A 136 -25.31 18.22 -3.01
CA LEU A 136 -24.16 17.68 -3.70
C LEU A 136 -24.36 16.23 -4.12
N TRP A 137 -24.93 15.40 -3.24
CA TRP A 137 -25.27 14.01 -3.54
C TRP A 137 -26.28 13.94 -4.70
N GLN A 138 -27.37 14.71 -4.61
CA GLN A 138 -28.41 14.75 -5.64
C GLN A 138 -27.88 15.20 -7.01
N ARG A 139 -26.95 16.16 -7.04
CA ARG A 139 -26.33 16.68 -8.28
C ARG A 139 -25.26 15.74 -8.87
N THR A 140 -24.68 14.86 -8.07
CA THR A 140 -23.53 14.03 -8.48
C THR A 140 -23.94 12.63 -8.90
N VAL A 141 -24.67 11.92 -8.04
CA VAL A 141 -24.87 10.48 -8.22
C VAL A 141 -25.64 10.07 -9.48
N PRO A 142 -26.60 10.86 -10.04
CA PRO A 142 -27.27 10.49 -11.28
C PRO A 142 -26.33 10.29 -12.48
N HIS A 143 -25.12 10.87 -12.43
CA HIS A 143 -24.13 10.78 -13.51
C HIS A 143 -23.18 9.58 -13.37
N MET A 144 -23.24 8.86 -12.26
CA MET A 144 -22.28 7.81 -11.91
C MET A 144 -22.97 6.46 -11.68
N SER A 145 -22.25 5.37 -11.92
CA SER A 145 -22.75 4.00 -11.72
C SER A 145 -23.05 3.70 -10.24
N LEU A 146 -23.82 2.65 -9.97
CA LEU A 146 -24.06 2.16 -8.61
C LEU A 146 -22.76 1.70 -7.93
N ASP A 147 -21.85 1.08 -8.69
CA ASP A 147 -20.55 0.64 -8.17
C ASP A 147 -19.70 1.84 -7.73
N TRP A 148 -19.68 2.92 -8.52
CA TRP A 148 -18.99 4.16 -8.13
C TRP A 148 -19.65 4.80 -6.91
N ARG A 149 -20.98 4.87 -6.87
CA ARG A 149 -21.71 5.44 -5.72
C ARG A 149 -21.40 4.71 -4.43
N ALA A 150 -21.29 3.37 -4.46
CA ALA A 150 -20.95 2.58 -3.30
C ALA A 150 -19.54 2.93 -2.79
N ARG A 151 -18.54 2.99 -3.69
CA ARG A 151 -17.16 3.37 -3.34
C ARG A 151 -17.08 4.82 -2.84
N PHE A 152 -17.78 5.74 -3.48
CA PHE A 152 -17.75 7.15 -3.11
C PHE A 152 -18.45 7.37 -1.77
N ARG A 153 -19.59 6.72 -1.53
CA ARG A 153 -20.26 6.70 -0.22
C ARG A 153 -19.35 6.19 0.88
N GLU A 154 -18.71 5.04 0.67
CA GLU A 154 -17.73 4.48 1.62
C GLU A 154 -16.60 5.48 1.91
N SER A 155 -16.02 6.09 0.87
CA SER A 155 -14.96 7.09 1.07
C SER A 155 -15.44 8.34 1.82
N THR A 156 -16.69 8.78 1.62
CA THR A 156 -17.27 9.90 2.35
C THR A 156 -17.55 9.52 3.80
N GLU A 157 -18.11 8.33 4.07
CA GLU A 157 -18.32 7.85 5.44
C GLU A 157 -16.99 7.73 6.19
N HIS A 158 -15.93 7.27 5.54
CA HIS A 158 -14.60 7.25 6.16
C HIS A 158 -14.04 8.65 6.42
N LEU A 159 -14.18 9.58 5.47
CA LEU A 159 -13.78 10.99 5.63
C LEU A 159 -14.41 11.60 6.87
N LEU A 160 -15.72 11.42 7.03
CA LEU A 160 -16.49 11.97 8.14
C LEU A 160 -16.08 11.35 9.49
N ASN A 161 -15.72 10.08 9.50
CA ASN A 161 -15.29 9.37 10.70
C ASN A 161 -13.86 9.73 11.14
N GLU A 162 -13.05 10.40 10.31
CA GLU A 162 -11.72 10.91 10.68
C GLU A 162 -11.77 11.76 11.94
N SER A 163 -12.75 12.66 11.99
CA SER A 163 -12.84 13.67 13.03
C SER A 163 -13.04 13.06 14.42
N MET A 164 -13.63 11.86 14.52
CA MET A 164 -13.75 11.13 15.80
C MET A 164 -12.44 10.53 16.28
N TRP A 165 -11.60 10.07 15.35
CA TRP A 165 -10.28 9.55 15.68
C TRP A 165 -9.34 10.67 16.13
N GLU A 166 -9.32 11.78 15.39
CA GLU A 166 -8.53 12.98 15.74
C GLU A 166 -8.96 13.53 17.10
N LEU A 167 -10.27 13.66 17.34
CA LEU A 167 -10.83 14.10 18.62
C LEU A 167 -10.37 13.23 19.80
N SER A 168 -10.35 11.91 19.61
CA SER A 168 -9.87 10.95 20.62
C SER A 168 -8.38 11.14 20.93
N ASN A 169 -7.55 11.34 19.91
CA ASN A 169 -6.11 11.53 20.08
C ASN A 169 -5.78 12.87 20.76
N ILE A 170 -6.46 13.95 20.36
CA ILE A 170 -6.33 15.27 20.99
C ILE A 170 -6.69 15.20 22.47
N ASN A 171 -7.84 14.59 22.82
CA ASN A 171 -8.28 14.45 24.21
C ASN A 171 -7.25 13.71 25.07
N LYS A 172 -6.60 12.68 24.51
CA LYS A 172 -5.59 11.86 25.19
C LYS A 172 -4.18 12.46 25.13
N GLY A 173 -3.93 13.52 24.35
CA GLY A 173 -2.59 14.06 24.10
C GLY A 173 -1.65 13.05 23.43
N ARG A 174 -2.18 12.14 22.62
CA ARG A 174 -1.43 11.00 22.06
C ARG A 174 -1.09 11.25 20.59
N VAL A 175 0.20 11.26 20.28
CA VAL A 175 0.70 11.27 18.89
C VAL A 175 0.75 9.81 18.40
N ALA A 176 0.22 9.56 17.20
CA ALA A 176 0.25 8.25 16.57
C ALA A 176 1.69 7.86 16.18
N ASN A 177 1.98 6.55 16.10
CA ASN A 177 3.23 6.09 15.49
C ASN A 177 3.17 6.21 13.94
N PRO A 178 4.30 6.15 13.21
CA PRO A 178 4.31 6.39 11.76
C PRO A 178 3.38 5.46 10.96
N VAL A 179 3.22 4.22 11.39
CA VAL A 179 2.38 3.23 10.71
C VAL A 179 0.91 3.49 10.98
N GLU A 180 0.55 3.73 12.25
CA GLU A 180 -0.80 4.13 12.60
C GLU A 180 -1.21 5.43 11.89
N TYR A 181 -0.30 6.40 11.82
CA TYR A 181 -0.54 7.68 11.15
C TYR A 181 -0.91 7.50 9.68
N ILE A 182 -0.09 6.78 8.91
CA ILE A 182 -0.35 6.61 7.46
C ILE A 182 -1.60 5.76 7.22
N GLU A 183 -1.83 4.72 8.03
CA GLU A 183 -3.04 3.90 7.93
C GLU A 183 -4.31 4.70 8.18
N MET A 184 -4.28 5.56 9.21
CA MET A 184 -5.43 6.39 9.54
C MET A 184 -5.64 7.45 8.47
N ARG A 185 -4.61 8.18 8.04
CA ARG A 185 -4.74 9.15 6.94
C ARG A 185 -5.28 8.54 5.64
N ARG A 186 -4.94 7.29 5.32
CA ARG A 186 -5.53 6.60 4.15
C ARG A 186 -6.96 6.15 4.33
N LYS A 187 -7.30 5.67 5.53
CA LYS A 187 -8.66 5.18 5.80
C LYS A 187 -9.61 6.34 5.85
N VAL A 188 -9.30 7.34 6.68
CA VAL A 188 -10.20 8.40 7.06
C VAL A 188 -9.85 9.75 6.44
N GLY A 189 -8.71 9.92 5.79
CA GLY A 189 -8.38 11.18 5.11
C GLY A 189 -9.24 11.50 3.89
N GLY A 190 -9.27 12.77 3.49
CA GLY A 190 -10.05 13.23 2.33
C GLY A 190 -9.49 12.93 0.94
N ALA A 191 -8.31 12.31 0.82
CA ALA A 191 -7.70 12.05 -0.49
C ALA A 191 -8.34 10.88 -1.27
N PRO A 192 -8.71 9.73 -0.68
CA PRO A 192 -9.49 8.71 -1.38
C PRO A 192 -10.84 9.23 -1.89
N TRP A 193 -11.49 10.12 -1.12
CA TRP A 193 -12.70 10.84 -1.54
C TRP A 193 -12.41 11.75 -2.75
N SER A 194 -11.29 12.49 -2.72
CA SER A 194 -10.84 13.32 -3.85
C SER A 194 -10.61 12.49 -5.12
N ALA A 195 -10.06 11.27 -5.00
CA ALA A 195 -9.89 10.37 -6.13
C ALA A 195 -11.22 9.95 -6.77
N GLY A 196 -12.29 9.80 -5.96
CA GLY A 196 -13.64 9.58 -6.47
C GLY A 196 -14.16 10.74 -7.33
N LEU A 197 -13.89 11.99 -6.91
CA LEU A 197 -14.24 13.18 -7.70
C LEU A 197 -13.40 13.32 -8.98
N VAL A 198 -12.16 12.83 -8.98
CA VAL A 198 -11.34 12.75 -10.19
C VAL A 198 -12.02 11.83 -11.23
N GLU A 199 -12.58 10.68 -10.84
CA GLU A 199 -13.35 9.81 -11.75
C GLU A 199 -14.52 10.57 -12.39
N TYR A 200 -15.26 11.36 -11.61
CA TYR A 200 -16.37 12.19 -12.09
C TYR A 200 -15.88 13.27 -13.07
N ALA A 201 -14.91 14.09 -12.67
CA ALA A 201 -14.43 15.24 -13.43
C ALA A 201 -13.77 14.84 -14.75
N ALA A 202 -13.00 13.74 -14.74
CA ALA A 202 -12.35 13.20 -15.92
C ALA A 202 -13.27 12.33 -16.79
N LYS A 203 -14.51 12.04 -16.34
CA LYS A 203 -15.42 11.06 -16.95
C LYS A 203 -14.75 9.70 -17.16
N ALA A 204 -14.00 9.28 -16.14
CA ALA A 204 -13.01 8.21 -16.23
C ALA A 204 -13.28 7.11 -15.20
N GLU A 205 -14.56 6.75 -15.00
CA GLU A 205 -14.93 5.72 -14.03
C GLU A 205 -14.17 4.42 -14.28
N VAL A 206 -13.43 3.99 -13.26
CA VAL A 206 -12.64 2.77 -13.27
C VAL A 206 -13.58 1.56 -13.35
N PRO A 207 -13.33 0.59 -14.25
CA PRO A 207 -14.18 -0.60 -14.35
C PRO A 207 -14.22 -1.39 -13.04
N ALA A 208 -15.43 -1.66 -12.53
CA ALA A 208 -15.65 -2.30 -11.23
C ALA A 208 -14.83 -3.59 -11.02
N ARG A 209 -14.70 -4.43 -12.06
CA ARG A 209 -13.96 -5.71 -12.00
C ARG A 209 -12.46 -5.58 -11.76
N VAL A 210 -11.88 -4.38 -11.92
CA VAL A 210 -10.46 -4.11 -11.60
C VAL A 210 -10.29 -3.03 -10.53
N ALA A 211 -11.36 -2.34 -10.11
CA ALA A 211 -11.27 -1.24 -9.14
C ALA A 211 -10.65 -1.67 -7.79
N GLY A 212 -10.90 -2.92 -7.37
CA GLY A 212 -10.32 -3.51 -6.15
C GLY A 212 -8.95 -4.18 -6.33
N SER A 213 -8.40 -4.22 -7.55
CA SER A 213 -7.11 -4.87 -7.81
C SER A 213 -5.98 -4.12 -7.10
N ARG A 214 -4.93 -4.84 -6.71
CA ARG A 214 -3.77 -4.25 -6.01
C ARG A 214 -3.21 -3.03 -6.76
N PRO A 215 -2.92 -3.05 -8.08
CA PRO A 215 -2.34 -1.90 -8.76
C PRO A 215 -3.20 -0.62 -8.68
N LEU A 216 -4.54 -0.74 -8.74
CA LEU A 216 -5.41 0.43 -8.63
C LEU A 216 -5.56 0.93 -7.19
N ARG A 217 -5.53 0.03 -6.20
CA ARG A 217 -5.41 0.43 -4.79
C ARG A 217 -4.11 1.16 -4.55
N VAL A 218 -2.97 0.62 -4.99
CA VAL A 218 -1.64 1.26 -4.83
C VAL A 218 -1.59 2.64 -5.49
N LEU A 219 -2.16 2.84 -6.69
CA LEU A 219 -2.25 4.18 -7.31
C LEU A 219 -3.05 5.17 -6.45
N LYS A 220 -4.20 4.74 -5.92
CA LYS A 220 -5.03 5.57 -5.04
C LYS A 220 -4.31 5.87 -3.73
N ASP A 221 -3.67 4.88 -3.12
CA ASP A 221 -3.06 4.97 -1.81
C ASP A 221 -1.76 5.79 -1.85
N THR A 222 -0.92 5.61 -2.88
CA THR A 222 0.27 6.45 -3.10
C THR A 222 -0.11 7.90 -3.42
N PHE A 223 -1.17 8.12 -4.19
CA PHE A 223 -1.77 9.45 -4.36
C PHE A 223 -2.17 10.02 -3.00
N SER A 224 -2.98 9.28 -2.23
CA SER A 224 -3.48 9.68 -0.92
C SER A 224 -2.36 10.09 0.04
N ASP A 225 -1.36 9.22 0.22
CA ASP A 225 -0.20 9.50 1.07
C ASP A 225 0.50 10.79 0.64
N ALA A 226 0.73 10.93 -0.66
CA ALA A 226 1.45 12.07 -1.19
C ALA A 226 0.64 13.38 -1.10
N VAL A 227 -0.69 13.32 -1.04
CA VAL A 227 -1.54 14.48 -0.73
C VAL A 227 -1.38 14.88 0.73
N HIS A 228 -1.54 13.93 1.65
CA HIS A 228 -1.49 14.20 3.09
C HIS A 228 -0.11 14.65 3.55
N LEU A 229 0.96 13.94 3.17
CA LEU A 229 2.33 14.29 3.56
C LEU A 229 2.75 15.68 3.04
N ARG A 230 2.24 16.08 1.86
CA ARG A 230 2.45 17.44 1.36
C ARG A 230 1.70 18.44 2.22
N ASN A 231 0.43 18.18 2.52
CA ASN A 231 -0.36 19.04 3.38
C ASN A 231 0.32 19.25 4.74
N ASP A 232 0.78 18.18 5.38
CA ASP A 232 1.49 18.20 6.67
C ASP A 232 2.68 19.16 6.69
N LEU A 233 3.50 19.15 5.62
CA LEU A 233 4.65 20.05 5.48
C LEU A 233 4.23 21.52 5.40
N PHE A 234 3.08 21.81 4.79
CA PHE A 234 2.58 23.17 4.63
C PHE A 234 1.73 23.66 5.81
N SER A 235 1.11 22.76 6.56
CA SER A 235 0.18 23.08 7.65
C SER A 235 0.77 22.95 9.06
N TYR A 236 1.94 22.31 9.23
CA TYR A 236 2.55 22.01 10.54
C TYR A 236 2.54 23.19 11.53
N GLU A 237 2.93 24.39 11.10
CA GLU A 237 3.00 25.55 11.99
C GLU A 237 1.62 25.91 12.56
N ARG A 238 0.59 25.88 11.71
CA ARG A 238 -0.79 26.16 12.11
C ARG A 238 -1.32 25.05 13.00
N GLU A 239 -1.21 23.81 12.56
CA GLU A 239 -1.73 22.63 13.25
C GLU A 239 -1.11 22.46 14.63
N VAL A 240 0.22 22.48 14.73
CA VAL A 240 0.93 22.21 15.99
C VAL A 240 0.94 23.43 16.91
N SER A 241 1.10 24.65 16.38
CA SER A 241 1.27 25.84 17.24
C SER A 241 -0.03 26.57 17.58
N GLN A 242 -1.09 26.42 16.77
CA GLN A 242 -2.32 27.20 16.93
C GLN A 242 -3.53 26.31 17.23
N GLU A 243 -3.65 25.16 16.56
CA GLU A 243 -4.82 24.28 16.67
C GLU A 243 -4.63 23.20 17.76
N GLY A 244 -3.38 22.82 18.06
CA GLY A 244 -3.08 21.71 18.95
C GLY A 244 -3.40 20.35 18.32
N GLU A 245 -3.45 20.30 16.99
CA GLU A 245 -3.65 19.07 16.22
C GLU A 245 -2.40 18.18 16.31
N LEU A 246 -2.62 16.87 16.44
CA LEU A 246 -1.57 15.87 16.62
C LEU A 246 -1.36 15.04 15.34
N SER A 247 -2.28 15.14 14.38
CA SER A 247 -2.32 14.36 13.16
C SER A 247 -1.45 14.98 12.05
N ASN A 248 -0.17 15.20 12.32
CA ASN A 248 0.76 15.75 11.33
C ASN A 248 2.01 14.87 11.21
N GLY A 249 2.34 14.45 9.98
CA GLY A 249 3.45 13.55 9.70
C GLY A 249 4.82 14.05 10.16
N VAL A 250 5.04 15.37 10.16
CA VAL A 250 6.28 15.97 10.68
C VAL A 250 6.35 15.77 12.19
N LEU A 251 5.26 16.05 12.92
CA LEU A 251 5.20 15.83 14.37
C LEU A 251 5.37 14.34 14.72
N VAL A 252 4.76 13.45 13.94
CA VAL A 252 4.88 11.99 14.12
C VAL A 252 6.34 11.54 13.99
N LEU A 253 7.04 11.94 12.93
CA LEU A 253 8.45 11.57 12.75
C LEU A 253 9.38 12.29 13.74
N GLU A 254 9.08 13.53 14.12
CA GLU A 254 9.82 14.28 15.14
C GLU A 254 9.81 13.51 16.47
N ARG A 255 8.64 13.01 16.89
CA ARG A 255 8.49 12.25 18.13
C ARG A 255 9.04 10.84 18.05
N PHE A 256 8.78 10.13 16.95
CA PHE A 256 9.15 8.72 16.82
C PHE A 256 10.65 8.52 16.60
N LEU A 257 11.30 9.36 15.79
CA LEU A 257 12.73 9.26 15.49
C LEU A 257 13.62 10.12 16.41
N ASP A 258 13.02 10.89 17.32
CA ASP A 258 13.69 11.93 18.14
C ASP A 258 14.52 12.90 17.27
N TYR A 259 13.94 13.30 16.14
CA TYR A 259 14.58 14.20 15.19
C TYR A 259 14.28 15.68 15.51
N PRO A 260 15.21 16.60 15.25
CA PRO A 260 14.86 18.02 15.17
C PRO A 260 13.82 18.26 14.08
N THR A 261 12.94 19.25 14.26
CA THR A 261 11.79 19.53 13.36
C THR A 261 12.18 19.62 11.88
N GLN A 262 13.31 20.27 11.53
CA GLN A 262 13.78 20.34 10.14
C GLN A 262 14.09 18.95 9.57
N GLN A 263 14.78 18.09 10.34
CA GLN A 263 15.14 16.75 9.89
C GLN A 263 13.90 15.85 9.76
N ALA A 264 12.90 16.03 10.63
CA ALA A 264 11.60 15.37 10.48
C ALA A 264 10.87 15.83 9.22
N ALA A 265 10.87 17.13 8.91
CA ALA A 265 10.28 17.67 7.67
C ALA A 265 10.99 17.13 6.41
N ASP A 266 12.32 17.03 6.44
CA ASP A 266 13.10 16.45 5.34
C ASP A 266 12.74 14.96 5.15
N ALA A 267 12.60 14.19 6.24
CA ALA A 267 12.18 12.78 6.17
C ALA A 267 10.73 12.60 5.67
N VAL A 268 9.81 13.50 6.02
CA VAL A 268 8.45 13.54 5.44
C VAL A 268 8.49 13.82 3.94
N ASN A 269 9.36 14.73 3.49
CA ASN A 269 9.52 15.02 2.05
C ASN A 269 10.15 13.85 1.29
N GLU A 270 11.08 13.11 1.88
CA GLU A 270 11.60 11.87 1.31
C GLU A 270 10.50 10.80 1.21
N MET A 271 9.64 10.68 2.23
CA MET A 271 8.47 9.80 2.16
C MET A 271 7.54 10.22 1.01
N LEU A 272 7.16 11.49 0.97
CA LEU A 272 6.35 12.08 -0.10
C LEU A 272 6.92 11.76 -1.49
N SER A 273 8.23 11.98 -1.69
CA SER A 273 8.91 11.69 -2.95
C SER A 273 8.91 10.20 -3.27
N SER A 274 9.12 9.34 -2.27
CA SER A 274 9.02 7.88 -2.43
C SER A 274 7.64 7.42 -2.86
N ARG A 275 6.56 7.96 -2.26
CA ARG A 275 5.19 7.61 -2.64
C ARG A 275 4.88 8.01 -4.08
N LEU A 276 5.41 9.15 -4.55
CA LEU A 276 5.32 9.57 -5.95
C LEU A 276 6.07 8.63 -6.90
N HIS A 277 7.27 8.17 -6.52
CA HIS A 277 7.99 7.17 -7.31
C HIS A 277 7.25 5.83 -7.36
N GLN A 278 6.62 5.40 -6.27
CA GLN A 278 5.80 4.18 -6.25
C GLN A 278 4.56 4.31 -7.14
N PHE A 279 3.92 5.49 -7.17
CA PHE A 279 2.84 5.78 -8.11
C PHE A 279 3.30 5.59 -9.56
N GLU A 280 4.46 6.16 -9.92
CA GLU A 280 5.03 6.04 -11.26
C GLU A 280 5.42 4.61 -11.60
N ASN A 281 6.08 3.89 -10.68
CA ASN A 281 6.42 2.48 -10.87
C ASN A 281 5.16 1.67 -11.16
N THR A 282 4.14 1.77 -10.30
CA THR A 282 2.85 1.08 -10.46
C THR A 282 2.21 1.38 -11.81
N PHE A 283 2.23 2.65 -12.24
CA PHE A 283 1.71 3.06 -13.54
C PHE A 283 2.44 2.36 -14.70
N PHE A 284 3.77 2.25 -14.65
CA PHE A 284 4.57 1.71 -15.75
C PHE A 284 4.74 0.19 -15.74
N THR A 285 4.77 -0.44 -14.56
CA THR A 285 5.13 -1.86 -14.40
C THR A 285 3.93 -2.73 -14.05
N GLU A 286 2.95 -2.22 -13.31
CA GLU A 286 1.84 -3.03 -12.80
C GLU A 286 0.52 -2.88 -13.58
N LEU A 287 0.22 -1.71 -14.15
CA LEU A 287 -0.99 -1.53 -14.97
C LEU A 287 -1.00 -2.38 -16.25
N PRO A 288 0.10 -2.49 -17.04
CA PRO A 288 0.05 -3.26 -18.28
C PRO A 288 -0.24 -4.76 -18.05
N PRO A 289 0.39 -5.46 -17.07
CA PRO A 289 0.01 -6.82 -16.71
C PRO A 289 -1.46 -6.93 -16.28
N LEU A 290 -1.97 -6.01 -15.45
CA LEU A 290 -3.37 -5.98 -15.03
C LEU A 290 -4.32 -5.91 -16.23
N PHE A 291 -4.01 -5.07 -17.23
CA PHE A 291 -4.84 -4.95 -18.44
C PHE A 291 -4.89 -6.25 -19.24
N ALA A 292 -3.76 -6.94 -19.35
CA ALA A 292 -3.67 -8.22 -20.05
C ALA A 292 -4.39 -9.33 -19.28
N GLU A 293 -4.20 -9.41 -17.97
CA GLU A 293 -4.79 -10.41 -17.07
C GLU A 293 -6.33 -10.35 -17.11
N HIS A 294 -6.89 -9.15 -16.98
CA HIS A 294 -8.35 -8.94 -16.99
C HIS A 294 -8.94 -8.67 -18.37
N ARG A 295 -8.11 -8.74 -19.43
CA ARG A 295 -8.49 -8.52 -20.83
C ARG A 295 -9.34 -7.26 -21.02
N LEU A 296 -8.85 -6.14 -20.50
CA LEU A 296 -9.56 -4.87 -20.62
C LEU A 296 -9.65 -4.43 -22.09
N THR A 297 -10.80 -3.90 -22.46
CA THR A 297 -11.01 -3.29 -23.79
C THR A 297 -10.29 -1.95 -23.88
N VAL A 298 -9.98 -1.48 -25.10
CA VAL A 298 -9.34 -0.18 -25.30
C VAL A 298 -10.09 0.98 -24.61
N PRO A 299 -11.43 1.08 -24.65
CA PRO A 299 -12.16 2.10 -23.89
C PRO A 299 -12.00 1.98 -22.37
N GLU A 300 -11.86 0.78 -21.83
CA GLU A 300 -11.62 0.56 -20.39
C GLU A 300 -10.21 0.94 -19.99
N ILE A 301 -9.21 0.56 -20.81
CA ILE A 301 -7.82 0.98 -20.64
C ILE A 301 -7.74 2.51 -20.64
N ASN A 302 -8.39 3.17 -21.60
CA ASN A 302 -8.40 4.63 -21.67
C ASN A 302 -9.02 5.29 -20.43
N ARG A 303 -10.05 4.68 -19.82
CA ARG A 303 -10.64 5.18 -18.57
C ARG A 303 -9.66 5.06 -17.41
N VAL A 304 -8.99 3.92 -17.25
CA VAL A 304 -7.96 3.75 -16.20
C VAL A 304 -6.80 4.74 -16.39
N LEU A 305 -6.33 4.93 -17.61
CA LEU A 305 -5.24 5.88 -17.90
C LEU A 305 -5.68 7.34 -17.70
N ALA A 306 -6.92 7.69 -18.04
CA ALA A 306 -7.47 9.03 -17.77
C ALA A 306 -7.65 9.30 -16.27
N TYR A 307 -8.07 8.29 -15.50
CA TYR A 307 -8.11 8.36 -14.04
C TYR A 307 -6.72 8.58 -13.45
N ALA A 308 -5.73 7.76 -13.81
CA ALA A 308 -4.35 7.91 -13.33
C ALA A 308 -3.76 9.29 -13.69
N LYS A 309 -4.00 9.78 -14.91
CA LYS A 309 -3.65 11.14 -15.32
C LYS A 309 -4.33 12.21 -14.45
N GLY A 310 -5.62 12.03 -14.15
CA GLY A 310 -6.35 12.93 -13.25
C GLY A 310 -5.73 13.00 -11.86
N LEU A 311 -5.28 11.88 -11.31
CA LEU A 311 -4.53 11.86 -10.03
C LEU A 311 -3.20 12.61 -10.12
N GLN A 312 -2.47 12.49 -11.25
CA GLN A 312 -1.23 13.24 -11.51
C GLN A 312 -1.48 14.76 -11.57
N ASP A 313 -2.52 15.17 -12.29
CA ASP A 313 -2.93 16.58 -12.38
C ASP A 313 -3.35 17.13 -11.02
N TRP A 314 -4.11 16.36 -10.25
CA TRP A 314 -4.50 16.71 -8.90
C TRP A 314 -3.26 16.94 -8.03
N GLN A 315 -2.28 16.05 -8.10
CA GLN A 315 -1.09 16.14 -7.26
C GLN A 315 -0.20 17.35 -7.62
N ALA A 316 -0.05 17.65 -8.91
CA ALA A 316 0.65 18.85 -9.36
C ALA A 316 -0.10 20.13 -8.99
N GLY A 317 -1.41 20.14 -9.21
CA GLY A 317 -2.28 21.28 -8.94
C GLY A 317 -2.41 21.60 -7.45
N GLY A 318 -2.53 20.57 -6.61
CA GLY A 318 -2.57 20.69 -5.16
C GLY A 318 -1.32 21.38 -4.62
N HIS A 319 -0.13 21.06 -5.14
CA HIS A 319 1.11 21.74 -4.75
C HIS A 319 1.06 23.25 -5.07
N GLU A 320 0.63 23.64 -6.27
CA GLU A 320 0.53 25.06 -6.64
C GLU A 320 -0.45 25.83 -5.76
N TRP A 321 -1.56 25.20 -5.34
CA TRP A 321 -2.49 25.83 -4.41
C TRP A 321 -1.91 25.98 -3.00
N HIS A 322 -1.21 24.98 -2.45
CA HIS A 322 -0.54 25.09 -1.15
C HIS A 322 0.48 26.24 -1.10
N MET A 323 1.15 26.50 -2.23
CA MET A 323 2.11 27.59 -2.37
C MET A 323 1.48 29.00 -2.43
N ARG A 324 0.14 29.11 -2.51
CA ARG A 324 -0.59 30.38 -2.70
C ARG A 324 -1.67 30.64 -1.66
N SER A 325 -2.35 29.60 -1.18
CA SER A 325 -3.45 29.73 -0.23
C SER A 325 -2.97 30.33 1.09
N SER A 326 -3.83 31.13 1.74
CA SER A 326 -3.55 31.75 3.04
C SER A 326 -3.47 30.76 4.20
N ARG A 327 -3.90 29.50 3.99
CA ARG A 327 -3.96 28.45 5.00
C ARG A 327 -2.59 27.92 5.45
N TYR A 328 -1.51 28.23 4.73
CA TYR A 328 -0.23 27.50 4.83
C TYR A 328 1.00 28.38 5.05
N MET A 329 2.09 27.77 5.53
CA MET A 329 3.38 28.43 5.81
C MET A 329 4.20 28.79 4.55
N ASN A 330 3.60 29.50 3.59
CA ASN A 330 4.23 29.82 2.29
C ASN A 330 4.86 31.22 2.22
N GLU A 331 5.07 31.90 3.35
CA GLU A 331 5.67 33.25 3.39
C GLU A 331 7.06 33.26 2.71
N GLY A 332 7.25 34.18 1.75
CA GLY A 332 8.50 34.32 0.99
C GLY A 332 8.58 33.49 -0.31
N LEU A 333 7.61 32.59 -0.57
CA LEU A 333 7.56 31.78 -1.79
C LEU A 333 6.67 32.36 -2.90
N VAL A 334 5.74 33.25 -2.54
CA VAL A 334 4.73 33.89 -3.43
C VAL A 334 5.34 34.84 -4.48
N GLY A 335 6.67 35.02 -4.51
CA GLY A 335 7.38 35.84 -5.51
C GLY A 335 8.44 35.08 -6.34
N GLY A 336 8.61 33.76 -6.14
CA GLY A 336 9.70 32.98 -6.73
C GLY A 336 9.31 32.14 -7.96
N SER A 337 8.03 31.83 -8.15
CA SER A 337 7.53 31.14 -9.35
C SER A 337 7.31 32.15 -10.48
N GLY A 338 8.41 32.72 -10.97
CA GLY A 338 8.42 33.44 -12.23
C GLY A 338 8.12 32.47 -13.38
N PHE A 339 6.84 32.18 -13.63
CA PHE A 339 6.35 32.01 -15.00
C PHE A 339 6.47 33.37 -15.70
N ALA A 340 7.70 33.82 -15.89
CA ALA A 340 8.00 34.74 -16.97
C ALA A 340 7.82 33.93 -18.24
N ALA A 341 6.97 34.39 -19.14
CA ALA A 341 7.06 34.08 -20.55
C ALA A 341 8.48 34.48 -21.03
N GLY A 342 9.45 33.61 -20.81
CA GLY A 342 10.85 33.74 -21.22
C GLY A 342 11.08 32.94 -22.49
N PRO A 343 11.96 33.39 -23.40
CA PRO A 343 12.08 32.82 -24.73
C PRO A 343 12.52 31.35 -24.67
N MET A 344 11.83 30.49 -25.43
CA MET A 344 12.19 29.08 -25.65
C MET A 344 13.55 28.99 -26.36
N GLY A 345 14.64 29.08 -25.59
CA GLY A 345 16.01 28.94 -26.04
C GLY A 345 16.69 27.73 -25.42
N LEU A 346 17.70 27.19 -26.11
CA LEU A 346 18.45 25.94 -25.90
C LEU A 346 19.14 25.75 -24.51
N GLY A 347 18.80 26.53 -23.49
CA GLY A 347 19.36 26.47 -22.13
C GLY A 347 18.44 25.84 -21.06
N THR A 348 17.19 25.49 -21.37
CA THR A 348 16.22 24.91 -20.41
C THR A 348 16.35 23.39 -20.22
N SER A 349 17.06 22.68 -21.10
CA SER A 349 17.19 21.22 -21.08
C SER A 349 17.95 20.66 -19.86
N ALA A 350 18.79 21.44 -19.20
CA ALA A 350 19.49 21.02 -17.98
C ALA A 350 18.62 21.14 -16.71
N ALA A 351 17.62 22.04 -16.71
CA ALA A 351 16.64 22.16 -15.62
C ALA A 351 15.58 21.05 -15.69
N ASP A 352 15.23 20.60 -16.90
CA ASP A 352 14.31 19.47 -17.10
C ASP A 352 14.94 18.12 -16.68
N LEU A 353 16.23 17.89 -16.93
CA LEU A 353 16.90 16.65 -16.51
C LEU A 353 16.92 16.43 -14.98
N ARG A 354 16.96 17.51 -14.19
CA ARG A 354 16.87 17.43 -12.71
C ARG A 354 15.46 17.16 -12.21
N ARG A 355 14.43 17.55 -12.97
CA ARG A 355 13.02 17.21 -12.68
C ARG A 355 12.71 15.73 -12.93
N PHE A 356 13.40 15.12 -13.89
CA PHE A 356 13.22 13.70 -14.24
C PHE A 356 14.17 12.73 -13.50
N LEU A 357 15.22 13.22 -12.86
CA LEU A 357 16.20 12.39 -12.15
C LEU A 357 16.29 12.83 -10.69
N HIS A 358 15.49 12.20 -9.83
CA HIS A 358 15.62 12.28 -8.37
C HIS A 358 16.61 11.20 -7.91
N PRO A 359 17.86 11.54 -7.54
CA PRO A 359 18.88 10.55 -7.20
C PRO A 359 18.46 9.64 -6.03
N GLU A 360 17.67 10.13 -5.07
CA GLU A 360 17.14 9.27 -4.00
C GLU A 360 16.20 8.18 -4.53
N GLY A 361 15.40 8.46 -5.56
CA GLY A 361 14.47 7.46 -6.14
C GLY A 361 15.20 6.30 -6.83
N LEU A 362 16.38 6.56 -7.39
CA LEU A 362 17.22 5.51 -7.99
C LEU A 362 17.85 4.57 -6.96
N ARG A 363 17.96 5.01 -5.70
CA ARG A 363 18.66 4.25 -4.65
C ARG A 363 18.01 2.90 -4.38
N GLN A 364 16.67 2.84 -4.44
CA GLN A 364 15.88 1.62 -4.28
C GLN A 364 16.29 0.51 -5.25
N PHE A 365 16.90 0.85 -6.39
CA PHE A 365 17.31 -0.10 -7.45
C PHE A 365 18.79 -0.47 -7.43
N THR A 366 19.57 0.07 -6.48
CA THR A 366 21.03 -0.04 -6.44
C THR A 366 21.56 -1.01 -5.39
N HIS A 367 20.67 -1.75 -4.72
CA HIS A 367 21.06 -2.75 -3.74
C HIS A 367 22.00 -3.79 -4.36
N THR A 368 23.00 -4.20 -3.58
CA THR A 368 23.90 -5.30 -3.92
C THR A 368 23.54 -6.51 -3.07
N PRO A 369 22.90 -7.54 -3.66
CA PRO A 369 22.56 -8.77 -2.95
C PRO A 369 23.79 -9.48 -2.35
N TYR A 370 23.56 -10.31 -1.33
CA TYR A 370 24.59 -11.12 -0.66
C TYR A 370 25.67 -10.27 0.05
N SER A 371 25.28 -9.11 0.56
CA SER A 371 26.17 -8.20 1.28
C SER A 371 26.52 -8.78 2.66
N PRO A 372 27.80 -8.75 3.09
CA PRO A 372 28.20 -9.22 4.41
C PRO A 372 27.50 -8.44 5.53
N VAL A 373 27.01 -9.15 6.55
CA VAL A 373 26.41 -8.57 7.76
C VAL A 373 27.39 -8.72 8.91
N VAL A 374 27.99 -7.60 9.33
CA VAL A 374 29.04 -7.57 10.37
C VAL A 374 28.50 -6.91 11.63
N GLY A 375 28.82 -7.50 12.79
CA GLY A 375 28.53 -6.90 14.09
C GLY A 375 27.04 -6.87 14.48
N TYR A 376 26.19 -7.59 13.74
CA TYR A 376 24.75 -7.62 14.00
C TYR A 376 24.42 -8.38 15.28
N ARG A 377 23.47 -7.83 16.04
CA ARG A 377 22.85 -8.48 17.19
C ARG A 377 21.37 -8.19 17.16
N VAL A 378 20.57 -9.21 17.45
CA VAL A 378 19.13 -9.02 17.65
C VAL A 378 18.95 -8.12 18.88
N PRO A 379 18.20 -7.00 18.77
CA PRO A 379 17.93 -6.13 19.91
C PRO A 379 17.03 -6.82 20.94
N ALA A 380 17.06 -6.35 22.18
CA ALA A 380 16.11 -6.82 23.19
C ALA A 380 14.69 -6.41 22.79
N MET A 381 13.75 -7.34 22.85
CA MET A 381 12.36 -7.12 22.43
C MET A 381 11.47 -6.81 23.63
N TYR A 382 10.59 -5.83 23.47
CA TYR A 382 9.51 -5.61 24.42
C TYR A 382 8.41 -6.64 24.17
N GLN A 383 8.27 -7.62 25.07
CA GLN A 383 7.21 -8.63 25.05
C GLN A 383 6.58 -8.72 26.45
N PRO A 384 5.42 -8.06 26.68
CA PRO A 384 4.79 -8.03 28.00
C PRO A 384 4.02 -9.31 28.32
N PHE A 385 3.70 -10.14 27.33
CA PHE A 385 2.85 -11.32 27.53
C PHE A 385 3.69 -12.56 27.86
N PRO A 386 3.33 -13.31 28.92
CA PRO A 386 4.00 -14.56 29.24
C PRO A 386 3.70 -15.60 28.15
N PRO A 387 4.72 -16.29 27.61
CA PRO A 387 4.48 -17.26 26.56
C PRO A 387 3.73 -18.49 27.06
N GLY A 388 2.69 -18.87 26.32
CA GLY A 388 2.06 -20.18 26.44
C GLY A 388 2.90 -21.28 25.79
N ARG A 389 2.67 -22.53 26.19
CA ARG A 389 3.24 -23.69 25.50
C ARG A 389 2.33 -24.91 25.63
N SER A 390 1.82 -25.38 24.49
CA SER A 390 1.03 -26.60 24.45
C SER A 390 1.84 -27.83 24.92
N PRO A 391 1.25 -28.71 25.76
CA PRO A 391 1.89 -29.97 26.15
C PRO A 391 2.03 -30.95 24.98
N HIS A 392 1.37 -30.69 23.85
CA HIS A 392 1.32 -31.56 22.68
C HIS A 392 2.46 -31.31 21.67
N HIS A 393 3.32 -30.30 21.89
CA HIS A 393 4.42 -29.93 20.97
C HIS A 393 5.22 -31.15 20.48
N ALA A 394 5.79 -31.96 21.38
CA ALA A 394 6.68 -33.06 20.97
C ALA A 394 5.97 -34.09 20.06
N ALA A 395 4.69 -34.36 20.30
CA ALA A 395 3.91 -35.30 19.49
C ALA A 395 3.56 -34.68 18.12
N ALA A 396 3.11 -33.42 18.10
CA ALA A 396 2.82 -32.70 16.86
C ALA A 396 4.06 -32.55 15.96
N ARG A 397 5.24 -32.34 16.56
CA ARG A 397 6.51 -32.27 15.85
C ARG A 397 6.83 -33.55 15.09
N GLU A 398 6.77 -34.71 15.75
CA GLU A 398 7.05 -35.98 15.09
C GLU A 398 5.99 -36.32 14.03
N ALA A 399 4.71 -36.02 14.28
CA ALA A 399 3.64 -36.19 13.30
C ALA A 399 3.87 -35.34 12.03
N SER A 400 4.21 -34.06 12.19
CA SER A 400 4.48 -33.15 11.07
C SER A 400 5.68 -33.59 10.24
N ILE A 401 6.71 -34.18 10.87
CA ILE A 401 7.88 -34.74 10.19
C ILE A 401 7.52 -35.99 9.40
N GLU A 402 6.70 -36.88 9.97
CA GLU A 402 6.20 -38.07 9.27
C GLU A 402 5.36 -37.67 8.04
N TRP A 403 4.44 -36.72 8.21
CA TRP A 403 3.66 -36.14 7.12
C TRP A 403 4.55 -35.55 6.02
N SER A 404 5.55 -34.76 6.40
CA SER A 404 6.51 -34.13 5.46
C SER A 404 7.31 -35.17 4.66
N ARG A 405 7.78 -36.23 5.32
CA ARG A 405 8.49 -37.34 4.67
C ARG A 405 7.57 -38.09 3.71
N ALA A 406 6.32 -38.32 4.10
CA ALA A 406 5.32 -39.00 3.27
C ALA A 406 4.99 -38.21 1.99
N LEU A 407 5.02 -36.88 2.02
CA LEU A 407 4.83 -36.03 0.85
C LEU A 407 6.08 -35.88 -0.03
N GLY A 408 7.28 -35.92 0.56
CA GLY A 408 8.54 -35.68 -0.14
C GLY A 408 9.12 -34.28 0.06
N ILE A 409 8.75 -33.60 1.15
CA ILE A 409 9.34 -32.31 1.55
C ILE A 409 10.83 -32.48 1.89
N THR A 410 11.17 -33.58 2.58
CA THR A 410 12.52 -33.82 3.13
C THR A 410 13.40 -34.72 2.26
N GLU A 411 12.86 -35.27 1.17
CA GLU A 411 13.53 -36.25 0.31
C GLU A 411 13.20 -36.00 -1.16
N PHE A 412 14.22 -36.03 -2.02
CA PHE A 412 14.03 -35.87 -3.45
C PHE A 412 13.22 -37.02 -4.05
N ARG A 413 12.23 -36.69 -4.88
CA ARG A 413 11.37 -37.62 -5.61
C ARG A 413 11.42 -37.33 -7.12
N PRO A 414 11.93 -38.27 -7.94
CA PRO A 414 11.97 -38.08 -9.38
C PRO A 414 10.59 -37.75 -9.96
N GLY A 415 10.53 -36.69 -10.77
CA GLY A 415 9.30 -36.23 -11.41
C GLY A 415 8.46 -35.23 -10.60
N LEU A 416 8.83 -34.93 -9.35
CA LEU A 416 8.22 -33.88 -8.54
C LEU A 416 9.20 -32.69 -8.44
N PRO A 417 8.91 -31.54 -9.07
CA PRO A 417 9.87 -30.44 -9.24
C PRO A 417 10.25 -29.74 -7.92
N ASP A 418 9.39 -29.85 -6.91
CA ASP A 418 9.45 -29.20 -5.62
C ASP A 418 9.68 -30.20 -4.48
N SER A 419 10.30 -31.35 -4.74
CA SER A 419 10.63 -32.33 -3.72
C SER A 419 12.05 -32.18 -3.16
N GLY A 420 12.22 -32.46 -1.88
CA GLY A 420 13.53 -32.46 -1.21
C GLY A 420 14.22 -31.10 -1.14
N ALA A 421 13.47 -29.99 -1.19
CA ALA A 421 14.06 -28.65 -1.01
C ALA A 421 14.65 -28.50 0.40
N TRP A 422 14.01 -29.12 1.39
CA TRP A 422 14.52 -29.23 2.74
C TRP A 422 15.09 -30.63 3.02
N THR A 423 15.94 -30.74 4.03
CA THR A 423 16.29 -32.01 4.67
C THR A 423 15.46 -32.21 5.94
N GLU A 424 15.39 -33.45 6.44
CA GLU A 424 14.76 -33.69 7.75
C GLU A 424 15.48 -32.96 8.89
N GLU A 425 16.80 -32.80 8.80
CA GLU A 425 17.58 -32.02 9.78
C GLU A 425 17.17 -30.55 9.78
N GLN A 426 17.00 -29.95 8.60
CA GLN A 426 16.49 -28.58 8.48
C GLN A 426 15.08 -28.46 9.05
N LEU A 427 14.15 -29.36 8.67
CA LEU A 427 12.79 -29.34 9.19
C LEU A 427 12.75 -29.48 10.72
N ARG A 428 13.56 -30.38 11.29
CA ARG A 428 13.71 -30.52 12.74
C ARG A 428 14.27 -29.24 13.36
N GLY A 429 15.24 -28.58 12.72
CA GLY A 429 15.81 -27.32 13.18
C GLY A 429 14.85 -26.14 13.11
N PHE A 430 13.93 -26.13 12.15
CA PHE A 430 12.91 -25.08 11.98
C PHE A 430 11.77 -25.21 13.00
N ASP A 431 11.46 -26.43 13.45
CA ASP A 431 10.51 -26.74 14.52
C ASP A 431 9.19 -25.94 14.44
N LEU A 432 8.47 -26.05 13.33
CA LEU A 432 7.22 -25.31 13.12
C LEU A 432 6.09 -25.78 14.06
N ALA A 433 6.23 -26.97 14.66
CA ALA A 433 5.37 -27.42 15.75
C ALA A 433 5.61 -26.65 17.06
N LEU A 434 6.83 -26.16 17.32
CA LEU A 434 7.09 -25.23 18.42
C LEU A 434 6.36 -23.89 18.20
N CYS A 435 6.38 -23.37 16.96
CA CYS A 435 5.64 -22.18 16.59
C CYS A 435 4.15 -22.39 16.91
N SER A 436 3.53 -23.41 16.30
CA SER A 436 2.14 -23.79 16.54
C SER A 436 1.80 -23.90 18.04
N ALA A 437 2.69 -24.51 18.84
CA ALA A 437 2.46 -24.73 20.27
C ALA A 437 2.51 -23.46 21.13
N GLY A 438 3.14 -22.40 20.62
CA GLY A 438 3.11 -21.08 21.23
C GLY A 438 1.90 -20.25 20.76
N LEU A 439 1.51 -20.38 19.48
CA LEU A 439 0.36 -19.65 18.92
C LEU A 439 -0.96 -20.08 19.57
N ASP A 440 -1.12 -21.38 19.77
CA ASP A 440 -2.30 -21.97 20.39
C ASP A 440 -1.89 -22.95 21.51
N PRO A 441 -1.67 -22.45 22.74
CA PRO A 441 -1.22 -23.28 23.85
C PRO A 441 -2.30 -24.24 24.36
N ASP A 442 -3.58 -23.97 24.07
CA ASP A 442 -4.73 -24.74 24.54
C ASP A 442 -5.26 -25.73 23.48
N ALA A 443 -4.74 -25.67 22.24
CA ALA A 443 -5.04 -26.60 21.17
C ALA A 443 -4.97 -28.07 21.60
N THR A 444 -5.93 -28.86 21.13
CA THR A 444 -5.82 -30.32 21.15
C THR A 444 -4.65 -30.79 20.29
N LEU A 445 -4.21 -32.04 20.48
CA LEU A 445 -3.14 -32.60 19.66
C LEU A 445 -3.44 -32.54 18.15
N ASP A 446 -4.68 -32.79 17.75
CA ASP A 446 -5.08 -32.82 16.34
C ASP A 446 -5.08 -31.41 15.74
N GLU A 447 -5.59 -30.41 16.46
CA GLU A 447 -5.55 -28.99 16.06
C GLU A 447 -4.12 -28.49 15.94
N LEU A 448 -3.29 -28.79 16.95
CA LEU A 448 -1.88 -28.39 16.98
C LEU A 448 -1.09 -29.00 15.82
N THR A 449 -1.30 -30.30 15.56
CA THR A 449 -0.65 -31.01 14.45
C THR A 449 -1.08 -30.43 13.11
N LEU A 450 -2.38 -30.21 12.90
CA LEU A 450 -2.90 -29.61 11.66
C LEU A 450 -2.31 -28.22 11.43
N SER A 451 -2.25 -27.38 12.46
CA SER A 451 -1.66 -26.04 12.39
C SER A 451 -0.14 -26.10 12.10
N ALA A 452 0.59 -27.03 12.72
CA ALA A 452 2.01 -27.24 12.46
C ALA A 452 2.30 -27.70 11.02
N GLU A 453 1.43 -28.53 10.43
CA GLU A 453 1.54 -28.96 9.03
C GLU A 453 1.20 -27.83 8.05
N TRP A 454 0.22 -26.98 8.35
CA TRP A 454 -0.05 -25.75 7.58
C TRP A 454 1.14 -24.79 7.59
N LEU A 455 1.73 -24.55 8.76
CA LEU A 455 2.96 -23.76 8.89
C LEU A 455 4.09 -24.39 8.08
N THR A 456 4.25 -25.72 8.15
CA THR A 456 5.25 -26.46 7.37
C THR A 456 5.05 -26.28 5.87
N TRP A 457 3.82 -26.43 5.38
CA TRP A 457 3.49 -26.25 3.98
C TRP A 457 3.74 -24.81 3.50
N GLY A 458 3.28 -23.81 4.25
CA GLY A 458 3.43 -22.40 3.90
C GLY A 458 4.89 -21.98 3.83
N THR A 459 5.67 -22.27 4.89
CA THR A 459 7.10 -21.93 4.93
C THR A 459 7.91 -22.71 3.89
N TYR A 460 7.53 -23.96 3.57
CA TYR A 460 8.16 -24.73 2.50
C TYR A 460 7.91 -24.12 1.11
N GLY A 461 6.66 -23.68 0.85
CA GLY A 461 6.28 -23.05 -0.41
C GLY A 461 7.00 -21.72 -0.63
N ASP A 462 7.12 -20.92 0.42
CA ASP A 462 7.85 -19.65 0.44
C ASP A 462 9.33 -19.82 0.05
N ASP A 463 10.03 -20.72 0.75
CA ASP A 463 11.43 -21.05 0.46
C ASP A 463 11.58 -21.60 -0.99
N TRP A 464 10.69 -22.51 -1.41
CA TRP A 464 10.76 -23.13 -2.74
C TRP A 464 10.51 -22.16 -3.88
N ILE A 465 9.47 -21.31 -3.80
CA ILE A 465 9.21 -20.30 -4.84
C ILE A 465 10.42 -19.38 -5.00
N SER A 466 11.01 -18.97 -3.89
CA SER A 466 12.24 -18.18 -3.89
C SER A 466 13.39 -18.89 -4.63
N TYR A 467 13.59 -20.20 -4.40
CA TYR A 467 14.67 -20.94 -5.04
C TYR A 467 14.43 -21.21 -6.52
N ALA A 468 13.19 -21.53 -6.89
CA ALA A 468 12.78 -21.92 -8.23
C ALA A 468 12.65 -20.73 -9.18
N PHE A 469 12.11 -19.61 -8.69
CA PHE A 469 11.75 -18.46 -9.53
C PHE A 469 12.49 -17.18 -9.16
N GLY A 470 13.36 -17.17 -8.14
CA GLY A 470 14.07 -15.96 -7.70
C GLY A 470 15.32 -15.60 -8.52
N THR A 471 16.03 -16.58 -9.10
CA THR A 471 17.34 -16.34 -9.76
C THR A 471 17.60 -17.23 -10.99
N PRO A 472 17.47 -16.73 -12.24
CA PRO A 472 16.92 -15.41 -12.58
C PRO A 472 15.45 -15.30 -12.18
N ALA A 473 14.99 -14.08 -11.92
CA ALA A 473 13.61 -13.84 -11.53
C ALA A 473 12.62 -14.21 -12.67
N ASP A 474 11.66 -15.10 -12.38
CA ASP A 474 10.61 -15.53 -13.32
C ASP A 474 9.21 -15.30 -12.72
N VAL A 475 8.73 -14.06 -12.85
CA VAL A 475 7.41 -13.63 -12.35
C VAL A 475 6.27 -14.42 -13.01
N ALA A 476 6.40 -14.75 -14.30
CA ALA A 476 5.36 -15.47 -15.03
C ALA A 476 5.27 -16.93 -14.58
N GLY A 477 6.42 -17.57 -14.35
CA GLY A 477 6.51 -18.92 -13.77
C GLY A 477 5.92 -18.98 -12.36
N ALA A 478 6.27 -18.01 -11.50
CA ALA A 478 5.73 -17.90 -10.15
C ALA A 478 4.19 -17.75 -10.17
N ARG A 479 3.65 -16.85 -11.00
CA ARG A 479 2.19 -16.66 -11.19
C ARG A 479 1.51 -17.94 -11.66
N ALA A 480 2.09 -18.64 -12.63
CA ALA A 480 1.51 -19.88 -13.14
C ALA A 480 1.46 -20.99 -12.06
N ALA A 481 2.48 -21.07 -11.20
CA ALA A 481 2.52 -22.00 -10.08
C ALA A 481 1.47 -21.66 -9.02
N THR A 482 1.34 -20.40 -8.62
CA THR A 482 0.37 -19.96 -7.61
C THR A 482 -1.08 -20.06 -8.09
N ASP A 483 -1.35 -19.72 -9.36
CA ASP A 483 -2.66 -19.92 -10.01
C ASP A 483 -3.07 -21.39 -10.02
N ARG A 484 -2.10 -22.30 -10.11
CA ARG A 484 -2.36 -23.74 -10.07
C ARG A 484 -2.66 -24.21 -8.65
N LEU A 485 -1.89 -23.76 -7.65
CA LEU A 485 -2.15 -24.03 -6.23
C LEU A 485 -3.56 -23.58 -5.82
N ALA A 486 -4.02 -22.41 -6.28
CA ALA A 486 -5.37 -21.91 -6.00
C ALA A 486 -6.51 -22.86 -6.47
N ARG A 487 -6.24 -23.77 -7.41
CA ARG A 487 -7.22 -24.79 -7.88
C ARG A 487 -7.37 -25.98 -6.93
N PHE A 488 -6.45 -26.16 -6.00
CA PHE A 488 -6.51 -27.19 -4.96
C PHE A 488 -7.33 -26.73 -3.74
N MET A 489 -7.93 -25.54 -3.79
CA MET A 489 -8.83 -25.02 -2.77
C MET A 489 -10.24 -24.74 -3.34
N PRO A 490 -10.95 -25.75 -3.88
CA PRO A 490 -12.32 -25.57 -4.36
C PRO A 490 -13.27 -25.24 -3.19
N PRO A 491 -13.97 -24.08 -3.20
CA PRO A 491 -14.86 -23.71 -2.11
C PRO A 491 -16.16 -24.52 -2.12
N ALA A 492 -16.67 -24.93 -3.29
CA ALA A 492 -17.94 -25.65 -3.39
C ALA A 492 -17.83 -27.11 -2.92
N ASP A 493 -16.78 -27.81 -3.32
CA ASP A 493 -16.51 -29.21 -2.98
C ASP A 493 -15.03 -29.39 -2.64
N PRO A 494 -14.64 -29.37 -1.35
CA PRO A 494 -13.25 -29.53 -0.91
C PRO A 494 -12.57 -30.82 -1.39
N ALA A 495 -13.32 -31.85 -1.80
CA ALA A 495 -12.77 -33.10 -2.31
C ALA A 495 -12.52 -33.08 -3.83
N ALA A 496 -13.06 -32.10 -4.57
CA ALA A 496 -12.96 -32.01 -6.02
C ALA A 496 -11.65 -31.36 -6.49
N VAL A 497 -10.52 -31.77 -5.91
CA VAL A 497 -9.19 -31.27 -6.26
C VAL A 497 -8.63 -31.97 -7.51
N PRO A 498 -7.81 -31.28 -8.33
CA PRO A 498 -7.09 -31.92 -9.45
C PRO A 498 -6.09 -32.99 -8.99
N ALA A 499 -5.53 -33.74 -9.93
CA ALA A 499 -4.37 -34.58 -9.65
C ALA A 499 -3.14 -33.70 -9.35
N ALA A 500 -2.50 -33.93 -8.20
CA ALA A 500 -1.27 -33.24 -7.82
C ALA A 500 -0.10 -33.71 -8.69
N GLU A 501 0.70 -32.76 -9.16
CA GLU A 501 1.96 -33.03 -9.89
C GLU A 501 3.18 -32.48 -9.14
N SER A 502 2.97 -31.97 -7.92
CA SER A 502 4.00 -31.40 -7.05
C SER A 502 3.72 -31.76 -5.57
N VAL A 503 4.75 -31.63 -4.73
CA VAL A 503 4.68 -31.81 -3.27
C VAL A 503 3.78 -30.75 -2.63
N LEU A 504 3.91 -29.49 -3.03
CA LEU A 504 3.06 -28.39 -2.56
C LEU A 504 1.58 -28.63 -2.88
N GLU A 505 1.27 -29.12 -4.08
CA GLU A 505 -0.10 -29.44 -4.47
C GLU A 505 -0.70 -30.60 -3.68
N ALA A 506 0.08 -31.66 -3.47
CA ALA A 506 -0.34 -32.80 -2.69
C ALA A 506 -0.56 -32.42 -1.21
N GLY A 507 0.33 -31.61 -0.64
CA GLY A 507 0.20 -31.08 0.71
C GLY A 507 -1.02 -30.17 0.86
N LEU A 508 -1.24 -29.24 -0.08
CA LEU A 508 -2.39 -28.35 -0.06
C LEU A 508 -3.71 -29.11 -0.20
N ALA A 509 -3.76 -30.15 -1.05
CA ALA A 509 -4.93 -31.01 -1.17
C ALA A 509 -5.30 -31.70 0.14
N ASP A 510 -4.32 -32.26 0.85
CA ASP A 510 -4.51 -32.91 2.15
C ASP A 510 -4.99 -31.92 3.21
N LEU A 511 -4.26 -30.81 3.36
CA LEU A 511 -4.54 -29.76 4.33
C LEU A 511 -5.91 -29.12 4.08
N TRP A 512 -6.23 -28.81 2.83
CA TRP A 512 -7.54 -28.26 2.46
C TRP A 512 -8.67 -29.22 2.82
N ALA A 513 -8.54 -30.52 2.52
CA ALA A 513 -9.57 -31.50 2.86
C ALA A 513 -9.81 -31.60 4.37
N ARG A 514 -8.74 -31.58 5.18
CA ARG A 514 -8.80 -31.69 6.64
C ARG A 514 -9.28 -30.41 7.33
N THR A 515 -8.99 -29.24 6.76
CA THR A 515 -9.38 -27.95 7.34
C THR A 515 -10.69 -27.41 6.78
N ALA A 516 -10.85 -27.33 5.46
CA ALA A 516 -12.02 -26.71 4.83
C ALA A 516 -13.26 -27.61 4.78
N GLY A 517 -13.09 -28.93 4.84
CA GLY A 517 -14.18 -29.90 4.83
C GLY A 517 -15.23 -29.65 5.94
N PRO A 518 -14.81 -29.52 7.20
CA PRO A 518 -15.70 -29.21 8.33
C PRO A 518 -16.29 -27.79 8.35
N LEU A 519 -15.68 -26.83 7.65
CA LEU A 519 -16.08 -25.42 7.71
C LEU A 519 -17.40 -25.15 6.97
N PRO A 520 -18.24 -24.21 7.48
CA PRO A 520 -19.36 -23.69 6.72
C PRO A 520 -18.86 -22.91 5.48
N PRO A 521 -19.68 -22.80 4.41
CA PRO A 521 -19.24 -22.21 3.13
C PRO A 521 -18.58 -20.83 3.23
N HIS A 522 -19.13 -19.92 4.03
CA HIS A 522 -18.58 -18.58 4.19
C HIS A 522 -17.19 -18.57 4.86
N GLN A 523 -16.96 -19.41 5.89
CA GLN A 523 -15.64 -19.53 6.52
C GLN A 523 -14.63 -20.20 5.59
N ARG A 524 -15.09 -21.12 4.75
CA ARG A 524 -14.26 -21.75 3.72
C ARG A 524 -13.82 -20.75 2.67
N GLU A 525 -14.72 -19.88 2.21
CA GLU A 525 -14.37 -18.80 1.28
C GLU A 525 -13.36 -17.84 1.91
N ALA A 526 -13.63 -17.36 3.14
CA ALA A 526 -12.68 -16.52 3.86
C ALA A 526 -11.30 -17.17 4.04
N PHE A 527 -11.26 -18.47 4.35
CA PHE A 527 -10.00 -19.20 4.49
C PHE A 527 -9.26 -19.33 3.16
N ARG A 528 -9.98 -19.63 2.07
CA ARG A 528 -9.42 -19.68 0.72
C ARG A 528 -8.80 -18.32 0.36
N ASP A 529 -9.50 -17.24 0.64
CA ASP A 529 -9.07 -15.89 0.27
C ASP A 529 -7.80 -15.49 1.02
N ALA A 530 -7.66 -15.86 2.30
CA ALA A 530 -6.43 -15.67 3.07
C ALA A 530 -5.24 -16.45 2.45
N VAL A 531 -5.44 -17.71 2.05
CA VAL A 531 -4.36 -18.49 1.41
C VAL A 531 -4.03 -17.93 0.02
N VAL A 532 -5.03 -17.55 -0.79
CA VAL A 532 -4.80 -16.94 -2.11
C VAL A 532 -4.03 -15.62 -1.98
N THR A 533 -4.35 -14.81 -0.98
CA THR A 533 -3.62 -13.56 -0.69
C THR A 533 -2.16 -13.83 -0.36
N MET A 534 -1.87 -14.85 0.46
CA MET A 534 -0.49 -15.29 0.72
C MET A 534 0.21 -15.76 -0.57
N LEU A 535 -0.45 -16.57 -1.41
CA LEU A 535 0.11 -17.03 -2.69
C LEU A 535 0.42 -15.86 -3.65
N ASP A 536 -0.46 -14.88 -3.74
CA ASP A 536 -0.25 -13.67 -4.55
C ASP A 536 0.92 -12.85 -4.04
N SER A 537 1.14 -12.83 -2.73
CA SER A 537 2.25 -12.11 -2.10
C SER A 537 3.62 -12.68 -2.48
N TRP A 538 3.74 -14.00 -2.69
CA TRP A 538 4.97 -14.62 -3.20
C TRP A 538 5.33 -14.12 -4.61
N VAL A 539 4.34 -13.91 -5.48
CA VAL A 539 4.56 -13.38 -6.83
C VAL A 539 5.08 -11.94 -6.76
N TRP A 540 4.59 -11.16 -5.79
CA TRP A 540 5.04 -9.79 -5.55
C TRP A 540 6.53 -9.74 -5.17
N GLU A 541 7.01 -10.64 -4.30
CA GLU A 541 8.43 -10.69 -3.95
C GLU A 541 9.32 -11.02 -5.16
N ILE A 542 8.88 -11.95 -6.02
CA ILE A 542 9.60 -12.26 -7.27
C ILE A 542 9.61 -11.06 -8.22
N ALA A 543 8.54 -10.27 -8.28
CA ALA A 543 8.49 -9.05 -9.09
C ALA A 543 9.49 -7.99 -8.59
N ASN A 544 9.57 -7.76 -7.27
CA ASN A 544 10.56 -6.84 -6.70
C ASN A 544 12.00 -7.29 -6.97
N ARG A 545 12.28 -8.60 -6.85
CA ARG A 545 13.58 -9.17 -7.23
C ARG A 545 13.89 -9.00 -8.73
N ALA A 546 12.89 -9.13 -9.60
CA ALA A 546 13.06 -8.91 -11.04
C ALA A 546 13.46 -7.46 -11.36
N GLU A 547 12.99 -6.50 -10.57
CA GLU A 547 13.34 -5.08 -10.70
C GLU A 547 14.60 -4.69 -9.93
N ASN A 548 15.12 -5.55 -9.05
CA ASN A 548 16.08 -5.23 -7.99
C ASN A 548 15.62 -4.06 -7.11
N ARG A 549 14.30 -4.00 -6.83
CA ARG A 549 13.65 -2.89 -6.12
C ARG A 549 13.50 -3.21 -4.63
N ILE A 550 14.13 -2.40 -3.78
CA ILE A 550 13.77 -2.34 -2.36
C ILE A 550 12.45 -1.56 -2.25
N PRO A 551 11.37 -2.14 -1.71
CA PRO A 551 10.13 -1.40 -1.47
C PRO A 551 10.36 -0.27 -0.46
N ASP A 552 9.59 0.81 -0.58
CA ASP A 552 9.62 1.87 0.43
C ASP A 552 8.95 1.42 1.75
N PRO A 553 9.14 2.13 2.87
CA PRO A 553 8.63 1.66 4.16
C PRO A 553 7.12 1.41 4.20
N VAL A 554 6.32 2.17 3.44
CA VAL A 554 4.87 1.99 3.44
C VAL A 554 4.49 0.80 2.56
N ASP A 555 5.01 0.74 1.33
CA ASP A 555 4.82 -0.41 0.42
C ASP A 555 5.28 -1.72 1.07
N TYR A 556 6.38 -1.66 1.83
CA TYR A 556 6.95 -2.80 2.54
C TYR A 556 6.04 -3.33 3.65
N ILE A 557 5.48 -2.45 4.49
CA ILE A 557 4.60 -2.87 5.59
C ILE A 557 3.32 -3.51 5.05
N GLU A 558 2.74 -2.92 4.00
CA GLU A 558 1.57 -3.49 3.33
C GLU A 558 1.87 -4.87 2.74
N MET A 559 3.03 -5.01 2.10
CA MET A 559 3.49 -6.29 1.60
C MET A 559 3.66 -7.30 2.73
N ARG A 560 4.37 -6.94 3.81
CA ARG A 560 4.74 -7.86 4.90
C ARG A 560 3.56 -8.41 5.68
N ARG A 561 2.46 -7.66 5.79
CA ARG A 561 1.21 -8.16 6.39
C ARG A 561 0.66 -9.38 5.66
N HIS A 562 0.90 -9.47 4.34
CA HIS A 562 0.47 -10.59 3.52
C HIS A 562 1.56 -11.67 3.37
N THR A 563 2.83 -11.30 3.18
CA THR A 563 3.93 -12.26 2.94
C THR A 563 4.34 -13.05 4.19
N PHE A 564 4.09 -12.54 5.40
CA PHE A 564 4.43 -13.28 6.63
C PHE A 564 3.45 -14.42 6.94
N GLY A 565 2.29 -14.50 6.24
CA GLY A 565 1.27 -15.50 6.50
C GLY A 565 0.48 -15.26 7.80
N SER A 566 0.46 -14.03 8.32
CA SER A 566 -0.22 -13.71 9.58
C SER A 566 -1.71 -14.04 9.55
N GLU A 567 -2.41 -13.68 8.48
CA GLU A 567 -3.84 -13.95 8.31
C GLU A 567 -4.15 -15.44 8.40
N LEU A 568 -3.37 -16.27 7.69
CA LEU A 568 -3.48 -17.73 7.73
C LEU A 568 -3.30 -18.24 9.18
N THR A 569 -2.22 -17.86 9.85
CA THR A 569 -1.89 -18.38 11.18
C THR A 569 -2.87 -17.91 12.26
N MET A 570 -3.36 -16.68 12.16
CA MET A 570 -4.42 -16.15 13.03
C MET A 570 -5.77 -16.81 12.76
N LEU A 571 -6.06 -17.25 11.54
CA LEU A 571 -7.31 -17.97 11.22
C LEU A 571 -7.31 -19.42 11.72
N LEU A 572 -6.15 -20.09 11.72
CA LEU A 572 -6.04 -21.50 12.11
C LEU A 572 -6.48 -21.76 13.56
N SER A 573 -6.24 -20.83 14.49
CA SER A 573 -6.73 -20.93 15.87
C SER A 573 -8.23 -20.59 16.02
N ARG A 574 -8.86 -19.98 15.01
CA ARG A 574 -10.22 -19.42 15.12
C ARG A 574 -11.33 -20.37 14.64
N PHE A 575 -11.00 -21.35 13.80
CA PHE A 575 -12.02 -22.20 13.16
C PHE A 575 -12.74 -23.16 14.11
N ALA A 576 -12.19 -23.44 15.28
CA ALA A 576 -12.80 -24.33 16.27
C ALA A 576 -13.95 -23.66 17.06
N ALA A 577 -14.03 -22.32 17.11
CA ALA A 577 -14.97 -21.59 17.95
C ALA A 577 -16.24 -21.14 17.19
N GLN A 578 -17.43 -21.44 17.73
CA GLN A 578 -18.68 -20.84 17.24
C GLN A 578 -18.77 -19.38 17.70
N ARG A 579 -18.80 -18.44 16.75
CA ARG A 579 -18.95 -17.02 17.06
C ARG A 579 -20.38 -16.64 17.41
N THR A 580 -20.54 -15.82 18.43
CA THR A 580 -21.80 -15.21 18.88
C THR A 580 -21.78 -13.69 18.78
N ALA A 581 -20.59 -13.07 18.72
CA ALA A 581 -20.44 -11.65 18.47
C ALA A 581 -20.81 -11.31 17.00
N PRO A 582 -21.42 -10.14 16.74
CA PRO A 582 -21.75 -9.71 15.39
C PRO A 582 -20.48 -9.56 14.52
N ASP A 583 -20.56 -9.92 13.24
CA ASP A 583 -19.43 -9.82 12.29
C ASP A 583 -18.86 -8.39 12.23
N GLY A 584 -19.74 -7.38 12.31
CA GLY A 584 -19.37 -5.96 12.32
C GLY A 584 -18.39 -5.56 13.45
N VAL A 585 -18.29 -6.34 14.54
CA VAL A 585 -17.28 -6.13 15.58
C VAL A 585 -15.89 -6.43 15.05
N PHE A 586 -15.70 -7.59 14.41
CA PHE A 586 -14.40 -8.00 13.86
C PHE A 586 -14.05 -7.22 12.59
N GLU A 587 -15.07 -6.75 11.85
CA GLU A 587 -14.87 -5.89 10.68
C GLU A 587 -14.58 -4.42 11.06
N SER A 588 -14.77 -4.04 12.32
CA SER A 588 -14.57 -2.67 12.80
C SER A 588 -13.13 -2.19 12.63
N GLY A 589 -12.97 -0.87 12.46
CA GLY A 589 -11.64 -0.25 12.36
C GLY A 589 -10.74 -0.55 13.56
N THR A 590 -11.31 -0.59 14.78
CA THR A 590 -10.58 -0.93 16.02
C THR A 590 -10.07 -2.36 16.00
N MET A 591 -10.90 -3.35 15.66
CA MET A 591 -10.45 -4.75 15.62
C MET A 591 -9.42 -4.98 14.51
N ARG A 592 -9.60 -4.38 13.34
CA ARG A 592 -8.58 -4.41 12.28
C ARG A 592 -7.26 -3.77 12.73
N ALA A 593 -7.30 -2.68 13.49
CA ALA A 593 -6.10 -2.04 14.03
C ALA A 593 -5.39 -2.92 15.07
N VAL A 594 -6.15 -3.64 15.91
CA VAL A 594 -5.62 -4.63 16.86
C VAL A 594 -4.91 -5.77 16.10
N GLU A 595 -5.57 -6.33 15.09
CA GLU A 595 -4.99 -7.38 14.25
C GLU A 595 -3.73 -6.88 13.54
N ASN A 596 -3.79 -5.72 12.87
CA ASN A 596 -2.63 -5.12 12.19
C ASN A 596 -1.46 -4.87 13.15
N ALA A 597 -1.69 -4.35 14.35
CA ALA A 597 -0.64 -4.12 15.34
C ALA A 597 0.03 -5.43 15.77
N ALA A 598 -0.76 -6.50 15.98
CA ALA A 598 -0.23 -7.82 16.29
C ALA A 598 0.57 -8.41 15.12
N MET A 599 0.02 -8.37 13.90
CA MET A 599 0.71 -8.84 12.69
C MET A 599 2.05 -8.11 12.51
N ASP A 600 2.05 -6.79 12.65
CA ASP A 600 3.24 -5.96 12.51
C ASP A 600 4.32 -6.31 13.53
N TYR A 601 3.92 -6.49 14.79
CA TYR A 601 4.83 -6.98 15.81
C TYR A 601 5.45 -8.34 15.44
N GLY A 602 4.64 -9.27 14.93
CA GLY A 602 5.07 -10.62 14.55
C GLY A 602 6.10 -10.65 13.41
N TRP A 603 5.84 -9.96 12.30
CA TRP A 603 6.78 -9.96 11.18
C TRP A 603 8.02 -9.07 11.43
N LEU A 604 7.93 -8.04 12.28
CA LEU A 604 9.11 -7.26 12.69
C LEU A 604 10.10 -8.11 13.51
N ILE A 605 9.60 -9.04 14.33
CA ILE A 605 10.45 -10.04 15.00
C ILE A 605 11.21 -10.85 13.95
N ASN A 606 10.49 -11.36 12.95
CA ASN A 606 11.09 -12.15 11.89
C ASN A 606 12.22 -11.39 11.21
N ASP A 607 11.95 -10.16 10.73
CA ASP A 607 12.95 -9.34 10.06
C ASP A 607 14.20 -9.09 10.91
N LEU A 608 14.04 -8.88 12.22
CA LEU A 608 15.15 -8.69 13.15
C LEU A 608 15.97 -9.97 13.37
N TYR A 609 15.35 -11.15 13.42
CA TYR A 609 16.08 -12.41 13.55
C TYR A 609 16.68 -12.88 12.22
N SER A 610 15.98 -12.67 11.12
CA SER A 610 16.33 -13.18 9.80
C SER A 610 17.30 -12.27 9.04
N TYR A 611 17.46 -11.00 9.41
CA TYR A 611 18.31 -10.04 8.69
C TYR A 611 19.72 -10.58 8.31
N PRO A 612 20.50 -11.21 9.22
CA PRO A 612 21.79 -11.77 8.83
C PRO A 612 21.67 -12.86 7.78
N LYS A 613 20.69 -13.76 7.92
CA LYS A 613 20.43 -14.86 6.98
C LYS A 613 20.04 -14.30 5.62
N GLU A 614 19.04 -13.45 5.61
CA GLU A 614 18.39 -12.90 4.42
C GLU A 614 19.34 -12.05 3.58
N ILE A 615 20.05 -11.11 4.20
CA ILE A 615 20.92 -10.19 3.47
C ILE A 615 22.22 -10.85 3.03
N GLN A 616 22.81 -11.71 3.86
CA GLN A 616 24.11 -12.30 3.57
C GLN A 616 24.02 -13.54 2.67
N TYR A 617 23.01 -14.38 2.86
CA TYR A 617 22.94 -15.70 2.22
C TYR A 617 21.75 -15.85 1.26
N GLU A 618 20.71 -15.03 1.34
CA GLU A 618 19.57 -15.17 0.42
C GLU A 618 19.57 -14.08 -0.64
N GLY A 619 20.24 -12.96 -0.35
CA GLY A 619 20.26 -11.80 -1.23
C GLY A 619 18.90 -11.11 -1.25
N GLU A 620 18.17 -11.24 -0.13
CA GLU A 620 16.81 -10.77 0.02
C GLU A 620 16.73 -9.24 0.03
N LEU A 621 15.66 -8.72 -0.57
CA LEU A 621 15.33 -7.29 -0.62
C LEU A 621 14.23 -6.93 0.39
N HIS A 622 13.46 -7.91 0.86
CA HIS A 622 12.30 -7.75 1.73
C HIS A 622 12.66 -7.94 3.21
N ASN A 623 13.38 -6.96 3.78
CA ASN A 623 13.67 -6.91 5.22
C ASN A 623 13.57 -5.48 5.75
N ALA A 624 12.87 -5.25 6.87
CA ALA A 624 12.64 -3.91 7.45
C ALA A 624 13.94 -3.15 7.71
N VAL A 625 14.99 -3.82 8.19
CA VAL A 625 16.28 -3.18 8.47
C VAL A 625 16.91 -2.68 7.18
N LEU A 626 16.83 -3.46 6.09
CA LEU A 626 17.32 -3.03 4.77
C LEU A 626 16.50 -1.84 4.23
N VAL A 627 15.17 -1.92 4.34
CA VAL A 627 14.24 -0.88 3.90
C VAL A 627 14.50 0.43 4.62
N VAL A 628 14.57 0.41 5.96
CA VAL A 628 14.86 1.60 6.78
C VAL A 628 16.24 2.16 6.48
N ARG A 629 17.26 1.29 6.36
CA ARG A 629 18.62 1.71 6.03
C ARG A 629 18.68 2.45 4.69
N ASN A 630 17.99 1.91 3.68
CA ASN A 630 17.91 2.50 2.35
C ASN A 630 17.14 3.83 2.36
N PHE A 631 15.97 3.86 3.00
CA PHE A 631 15.08 5.03 3.04
C PHE A 631 15.68 6.19 3.83
N LEU A 632 16.09 5.96 5.08
CA LEU A 632 16.67 7.01 5.95
C LEU A 632 18.13 7.36 5.61
N SER A 633 18.74 6.70 4.62
CA SER A 633 20.16 6.89 4.26
C SER A 633 21.11 6.66 5.44
N THR A 634 20.78 5.72 6.31
CA THR A 634 21.45 5.57 7.61
C THR A 634 22.33 4.31 7.67
N ASP A 635 23.03 4.11 8.78
CA ASP A 635 23.81 2.89 9.01
C ASP A 635 22.96 1.73 9.53
N GLN A 636 23.59 0.55 9.67
CA GLN A 636 22.90 -0.65 10.15
C GLN A 636 22.44 -0.53 11.61
N GLU A 637 23.24 0.11 12.47
CA GLU A 637 22.94 0.19 13.91
C GLU A 637 21.70 1.05 14.15
N HIS A 638 21.64 2.21 13.50
CA HIS A 638 20.48 3.09 13.56
C HIS A 638 19.25 2.46 12.90
N ALA A 639 19.40 1.77 11.76
CA ALA A 639 18.28 1.08 11.12
C ALA A 639 17.68 -0.01 12.03
N VAL A 640 18.51 -0.80 12.71
CA VAL A 640 18.06 -1.80 13.70
C VAL A 640 17.33 -1.15 14.87
N ALA A 641 17.85 -0.03 15.39
CA ALA A 641 17.20 0.70 16.47
C ALA A 641 15.80 1.17 16.06
N VAL A 642 15.66 1.80 14.88
CA VAL A 642 14.37 2.26 14.35
C VAL A 642 13.38 1.10 14.17
N VAL A 643 13.83 -0.06 13.68
CA VAL A 643 12.98 -1.25 13.52
C VAL A 643 12.55 -1.81 14.89
N ALA A 644 13.44 -1.81 15.88
CA ALA A 644 13.12 -2.24 17.24
C ALA A 644 12.15 -1.27 17.96
N ASP A 645 12.33 0.03 17.77
CA ASP A 645 11.42 1.06 18.28
C ASP A 645 10.05 0.94 17.61
N LEU A 646 10.02 0.63 16.32
CA LEU A 646 8.77 0.37 15.60
C LEU A 646 8.08 -0.86 16.19
N GLN A 647 8.80 -1.97 16.35
CA GLN A 647 8.27 -3.19 16.95
C GLN A 647 7.68 -2.91 18.34
N THR A 648 8.39 -2.19 19.19
CA THR A 648 7.91 -1.78 20.52
C THR A 648 6.65 -0.93 20.40
N SER A 649 6.63 0.06 19.50
CA SER A 649 5.48 0.92 19.31
C SER A 649 4.23 0.19 18.78
N ARG A 650 4.39 -0.85 17.95
CA ARG A 650 3.26 -1.71 17.53
C ARG A 650 2.68 -2.47 18.72
N MET A 651 3.52 -2.97 19.63
CA MET A 651 3.05 -3.61 20.87
C MET A 651 2.31 -2.62 21.78
N GLU A 652 2.86 -1.42 22.00
CA GLU A 652 2.20 -0.38 22.80
C GLU A 652 0.86 0.06 22.19
N GLN A 653 0.76 0.09 20.86
CA GLN A 653 -0.51 0.34 20.19
C GLN A 653 -1.52 -0.80 20.44
N PHE A 654 -1.09 -2.06 20.36
CA PHE A 654 -1.96 -3.20 20.68
C PHE A 654 -2.48 -3.10 22.13
N GLU A 655 -1.61 -2.81 23.10
CA GLU A 655 -2.00 -2.60 24.50
C GLU A 655 -2.96 -1.42 24.66
N HIS A 656 -2.73 -0.31 23.95
CA HIS A 656 -3.63 0.85 23.96
C HIS A 656 -5.02 0.50 23.44
N LEU A 657 -5.09 -0.10 22.25
CA LEU A 657 -6.34 -0.45 21.58
C LEU A 657 -7.16 -1.40 22.46
N THR A 658 -6.52 -2.43 22.99
CA THR A 658 -7.18 -3.42 23.86
C THR A 658 -7.63 -2.83 25.20
N ALA A 659 -6.86 -1.92 25.79
CA ALA A 659 -7.21 -1.30 27.06
C ALA A 659 -8.28 -0.19 26.96
N HIS A 660 -8.37 0.50 25.82
CA HIS A 660 -9.14 1.74 25.73
C HIS A 660 -10.19 1.78 24.62
N GLU A 661 -9.93 1.18 23.46
CA GLU A 661 -10.83 1.27 22.31
C GLU A 661 -11.75 0.05 22.20
N VAL A 662 -11.25 -1.16 22.48
CA VAL A 662 -12.09 -2.37 22.49
C VAL A 662 -13.22 -2.27 23.53
N PRO A 663 -13.01 -1.76 24.75
CA PRO A 663 -14.12 -1.54 25.69
C PRO A 663 -15.17 -0.57 25.17
N GLN A 664 -14.77 0.47 24.42
CA GLN A 664 -15.72 1.40 23.79
C GLN A 664 -16.50 0.72 22.67
N LEU A 665 -15.82 -0.08 21.85
CA LEU A 665 -16.45 -0.91 20.82
C LEU A 665 -17.53 -1.83 21.41
N PHE A 666 -17.32 -2.38 22.61
CA PHE A 666 -18.32 -3.19 23.30
C PHE A 666 -19.59 -2.42 23.64
N ASP A 667 -19.46 -1.13 23.97
CA ASP A 667 -20.58 -0.28 24.31
C ASP A 667 -21.29 0.23 23.04
N ASP A 668 -20.53 0.59 22.00
CA ASP A 668 -21.05 1.03 20.70
C ASP A 668 -21.90 -0.07 20.02
N PHE A 669 -21.45 -1.33 20.09
CA PHE A 669 -22.18 -2.49 19.57
C PHE A 669 -23.16 -3.11 20.57
N GLN A 670 -23.23 -2.58 21.80
CA GLN A 670 -24.10 -3.08 22.88
C GLN A 670 -23.92 -4.58 23.15
N LEU A 671 -22.67 -5.06 23.16
CA LEU A 671 -22.36 -6.48 23.30
C LEU A 671 -22.77 -7.02 24.67
N THR A 672 -23.34 -8.24 24.65
CA THR A 672 -23.67 -9.02 25.85
C THR A 672 -22.40 -9.51 26.57
N GLY A 673 -22.53 -9.96 27.82
CA GLY A 673 -21.39 -10.50 28.58
C GLY A 673 -20.72 -11.72 27.92
N GLU A 674 -21.50 -12.56 27.23
CA GLU A 674 -20.98 -13.70 26.47
C GLU A 674 -20.17 -13.26 25.25
N GLN A 675 -20.70 -12.32 24.47
CA GLN A 675 -20.02 -11.75 23.30
C GLN A 675 -18.75 -10.98 23.69
N ARG A 676 -18.76 -10.26 24.82
CA ARG A 676 -17.56 -9.61 25.35
C ARG A 676 -16.48 -10.64 25.73
N ALA A 677 -16.87 -11.74 26.38
CA ALA A 677 -15.95 -12.81 26.74
C ALA A 677 -15.35 -13.50 25.51
N GLU A 678 -16.13 -13.66 24.43
CA GLU A 678 -15.65 -14.17 23.14
C GLU A 678 -14.57 -13.25 22.53
N VAL A 679 -14.81 -11.93 22.49
CA VAL A 679 -13.80 -10.99 21.96
C VAL A 679 -12.56 -10.96 22.85
N GLU A 680 -12.70 -11.01 24.17
CA GLU A 680 -11.56 -11.08 25.10
C GLU A 680 -10.74 -12.37 24.95
N ALA A 681 -11.40 -13.52 24.70
CA ALA A 681 -10.71 -14.75 24.36
C ALA A 681 -9.89 -14.59 23.07
N TYR A 682 -10.48 -13.96 22.05
CA TYR A 682 -9.74 -13.67 20.82
C TYR A 682 -8.53 -12.74 21.05
N LEU A 683 -8.68 -11.71 21.87
CA LEU A 683 -7.53 -10.87 22.25
C LEU A 683 -6.45 -11.68 22.99
N GLN A 684 -6.83 -12.66 23.80
CA GLN A 684 -5.89 -13.55 24.45
C GLN A 684 -5.16 -14.45 23.45
N ASP A 685 -5.85 -14.94 22.42
CA ASP A 685 -5.22 -15.71 21.33
C ASP A 685 -4.18 -14.88 20.60
N LEU A 686 -4.43 -13.58 20.37
CA LEU A 686 -3.44 -12.68 19.76
C LEU A 686 -2.22 -12.45 20.67
N ARG A 687 -2.42 -12.38 21.99
CA ARG A 687 -1.30 -12.30 22.97
C ARG A 687 -0.46 -13.58 22.94
N ASN A 688 -1.12 -14.75 22.90
CA ASN A 688 -0.45 -16.03 22.75
C ASN A 688 0.33 -16.08 21.43
N TRP A 689 -0.29 -15.70 20.31
CA TRP A 689 0.31 -15.63 18.99
C TRP A 689 1.60 -14.78 18.97
N MET A 690 1.55 -13.55 19.48
CA MET A 690 2.72 -12.66 19.52
C MET A 690 3.85 -13.21 20.40
N SER A 691 3.52 -13.76 21.58
CA SER A 691 4.52 -14.34 22.49
C SER A 691 5.12 -15.65 21.94
N GLY A 692 4.30 -16.48 21.28
CA GLY A 692 4.68 -17.73 20.65
C GLY A 692 5.67 -17.51 19.50
N ILE A 693 5.48 -16.45 18.71
CA ILE A 693 6.42 -16.05 17.65
C ILE A 693 7.80 -15.73 18.24
N VAL A 694 7.89 -14.98 19.33
CA VAL A 694 9.17 -14.68 20.00
C VAL A 694 9.85 -15.99 20.43
N VAL A 695 9.13 -16.86 21.14
CA VAL A 695 9.68 -18.14 21.62
C VAL A 695 10.16 -19.02 20.47
N TRP A 696 9.42 -19.05 19.36
CA TRP A 696 9.83 -19.81 18.19
C TRP A 696 11.13 -19.24 17.59
N HIS A 697 11.22 -17.93 17.36
CA HIS A 697 12.42 -17.32 16.79
C HIS A 697 13.67 -17.50 17.68
N GLU A 698 13.52 -17.45 18.99
CA GLU A 698 14.60 -17.74 19.95
C GLU A 698 15.00 -19.23 20.01
N GLY A 699 14.04 -20.12 19.77
CA GLY A 699 14.18 -21.56 20.03
C GLY A 699 14.68 -22.41 18.86
N VAL A 700 14.84 -21.84 17.68
CA VAL A 700 15.08 -22.59 16.43
C VAL A 700 16.39 -22.24 15.75
N THR A 701 16.88 -23.16 14.91
CA THR A 701 18.13 -22.96 14.16
C THR A 701 17.93 -22.22 12.84
N ARG A 702 16.67 -21.94 12.45
CA ARG A 702 16.31 -21.24 11.19
C ARG A 702 16.96 -19.86 11.02
N TYR A 703 17.42 -19.23 12.10
CA TYR A 703 18.02 -17.89 12.09
C TYR A 703 19.50 -17.86 12.50
N GLY A 704 20.11 -19.05 12.68
CA GLY A 704 21.49 -19.18 13.13
C GLY A 704 22.53 -18.98 12.01
N PRO A 705 23.78 -18.60 12.36
CA PRO A 705 24.86 -18.39 11.38
C PRO A 705 25.37 -19.70 10.74
N GLU A 706 24.96 -20.86 11.28
CA GLU A 706 25.38 -22.19 10.82
C GLU A 706 24.60 -22.68 9.59
N LEU A 707 23.63 -21.90 9.09
CA LEU A 707 22.88 -22.27 7.91
C LEU A 707 23.73 -22.12 6.64
N GLU A 708 23.97 -23.25 5.98
CA GLU A 708 24.51 -23.28 4.63
C GLU A 708 23.63 -22.46 3.67
N TYR A 709 24.25 -21.85 2.67
CA TYR A 709 23.57 -21.15 1.58
C TYR A 709 22.58 -22.10 0.87
N GLN A 710 21.29 -21.98 1.21
CA GLN A 710 20.25 -22.93 0.81
C GLN A 710 19.96 -23.00 -0.69
N PRO A 711 20.02 -21.89 -1.47
CA PRO A 711 19.72 -21.96 -2.90
C PRO A 711 20.74 -22.79 -3.70
N ALA A 712 22.05 -22.67 -3.42
CA ALA A 712 23.07 -23.45 -4.13
C ALA A 712 23.06 -24.91 -3.70
N THR A 713 22.83 -25.20 -2.40
CA THR A 713 22.74 -26.58 -1.92
C THR A 713 21.50 -27.29 -2.48
N TYR A 714 20.38 -26.59 -2.62
CA TYR A 714 19.20 -27.13 -3.31
C TYR A 714 19.47 -27.41 -4.79
N ARG A 715 20.05 -26.46 -5.52
CA ARG A 715 20.40 -26.65 -6.95
C ARG A 715 21.42 -27.77 -7.15
N ALA A 716 22.41 -27.88 -6.26
CA ALA A 716 23.37 -28.97 -6.27
C ALA A 716 22.68 -30.33 -6.05
N ARG A 717 21.76 -30.42 -5.08
CA ARG A 717 20.94 -31.63 -4.83
C ARG A 717 20.10 -32.02 -6.05
N LEU A 718 19.46 -31.06 -6.71
CA LEU A 718 18.73 -31.30 -7.96
C LEU A 718 19.64 -31.84 -9.07
N ALA A 719 20.82 -31.23 -9.24
CA ALA A 719 21.79 -31.63 -10.25
C ALA A 719 22.36 -33.04 -9.97
N GLU A 720 22.69 -33.36 -8.72
CA GLU A 720 23.15 -34.68 -8.29
C GLU A 720 22.08 -35.77 -8.47
N ALA A 721 20.81 -35.42 -8.31
CA ALA A 721 19.69 -36.33 -8.49
C ALA A 721 19.32 -36.59 -9.97
N GLY A 722 20.07 -36.02 -10.93
CA GLY A 722 19.87 -36.26 -12.36
C GLY A 722 18.65 -35.56 -12.95
N ALA A 723 18.08 -34.57 -12.25
CA ALA A 723 17.06 -33.68 -12.79
C ALA A 723 17.73 -32.65 -13.69
N GLY A 724 17.81 -32.92 -14.99
CA GLY A 724 18.45 -32.03 -15.95
C GLY A 724 17.75 -30.67 -16.03
N THR A 725 18.45 -29.62 -15.63
CA THR A 725 18.27 -28.28 -16.19
C THR A 725 19.58 -27.90 -16.88
N GLU A 726 19.55 -27.76 -18.21
CA GLU A 726 20.59 -27.01 -18.89
C GLU A 726 20.45 -25.53 -18.48
N ALA A 727 21.14 -25.13 -17.42
CA ALA A 727 21.33 -23.73 -17.05
C ALA A 727 22.80 -23.34 -17.27
N PRO A 728 23.10 -22.16 -17.84
CA PRO A 728 24.47 -21.73 -18.07
C PRO A 728 25.16 -21.53 -16.72
N ALA A 729 26.37 -22.08 -16.58
CA ALA A 729 27.21 -21.86 -15.40
C ALA A 729 27.45 -20.35 -15.22
N ALA A 730 26.70 -19.73 -14.31
CA ALA A 730 27.07 -18.45 -13.72
C ALA A 730 27.98 -18.76 -12.54
N ASP A 731 29.18 -18.17 -12.53
CA ASP A 731 30.10 -18.24 -11.40
C ASP A 731 29.39 -17.69 -10.15
N VAL A 732 28.93 -18.60 -9.29
CA VAL A 732 28.49 -18.28 -7.92
C VAL A 732 29.77 -18.08 -7.10
N PRO A 733 29.97 -16.95 -6.42
CA PRO A 733 31.16 -16.76 -5.61
C PRO A 733 31.13 -17.73 -4.42
N SER A 734 32.12 -18.61 -4.33
CA SER A 734 32.44 -19.33 -3.11
C SER A 734 32.74 -18.32 -1.99
N ALA A 735 32.29 -18.62 -0.77
CA ALA A 735 32.42 -17.83 0.46
C ALA A 735 33.64 -16.87 0.49
N PRO A 736 33.47 -15.60 0.93
CA PRO A 736 34.53 -14.60 0.82
C PRO A 736 35.67 -14.94 1.79
N VAL A 737 36.77 -15.47 1.25
CA VAL A 737 38.07 -15.40 1.91
C VAL A 737 38.55 -13.95 1.79
N ALA A 738 38.74 -13.27 2.91
CA ALA A 738 39.23 -11.91 2.97
C ALA A 738 40.55 -11.76 2.18
N ALA A 739 40.54 -10.95 1.12
CA ALA A 739 41.74 -10.57 0.37
C ALA A 739 41.72 -9.06 0.05
N PRO A 740 42.89 -8.40 0.02
CA PRO A 740 43.00 -6.95 0.15
C PRO A 740 42.74 -6.19 -1.17
N VAL A 741 42.21 -4.97 -1.02
CA VAL A 741 41.80 -4.01 -2.06
C VAL A 741 42.95 -3.63 -3.02
N PRO A 742 42.76 -3.71 -4.35
CA PRO A 742 43.60 -3.02 -5.33
C PRO A 742 42.97 -1.72 -5.85
N ALA A 743 43.83 -0.72 -6.12
CA ALA A 743 43.50 0.62 -6.59
C ALA A 743 42.95 0.67 -8.05
N PRO A 744 42.24 1.74 -8.46
CA PRO A 744 41.47 1.77 -9.70
C PRO A 744 42.33 2.14 -10.91
N GLY A 745 42.21 1.36 -12.00
CA GLY A 745 42.67 1.78 -13.32
C GLY A 745 42.79 0.63 -14.32
N ALA A 746 41.83 0.55 -15.25
CA ALA A 746 42.01 0.32 -16.69
C ALA A 746 40.75 -0.31 -17.32
N SER A 747 40.30 0.30 -18.41
CA SER A 747 39.21 -0.14 -19.26
C SER A 747 39.65 -1.24 -20.24
N ALA A 748 38.79 -2.25 -20.42
CA ALA A 748 38.73 -3.14 -21.58
C ALA A 748 37.30 -3.71 -21.59
N GLY A 749 36.47 -3.60 -22.62
CA GLY A 749 36.72 -3.90 -24.02
C GLY A 749 35.98 -5.21 -24.37
N LEU A 750 34.63 -5.18 -24.38
CA LEU A 750 33.78 -6.35 -24.59
C LEU A 750 33.49 -6.57 -26.08
N THR A 751 33.85 -7.74 -26.59
CA THR A 751 33.55 -8.23 -27.94
C THR A 751 32.38 -9.22 -27.85
N LEU A 752 31.29 -8.96 -28.58
CA LEU A 752 30.07 -9.77 -28.66
C LEU A 752 30.12 -10.77 -29.82
N LEU A 753 29.61 -11.99 -29.62
CA LEU A 753 29.04 -12.87 -30.67
C LEU A 753 27.80 -13.65 -30.12
N PRO A 754 26.87 -14.11 -30.99
CA PRO A 754 25.43 -13.98 -30.76
C PRO A 754 24.67 -15.29 -30.54
N GLY A 755 23.53 -15.20 -29.85
CA GLY A 755 22.50 -16.24 -29.73
C GLY A 755 21.21 -15.63 -29.18
N ILE A 756 20.09 -15.90 -29.84
CA ILE A 756 18.78 -15.22 -29.78
C ILE A 756 18.10 -15.40 -28.41
N HIS A 757 17.83 -14.32 -27.65
CA HIS A 757 16.73 -14.18 -26.67
C HIS A 757 16.57 -12.73 -26.20
N GLY A 758 15.33 -12.26 -26.07
CA GLY A 758 14.89 -11.09 -25.27
C GLY A 758 15.36 -9.70 -25.74
N VAL A 759 14.43 -8.76 -25.94
CA VAL A 759 14.81 -7.34 -26.14
C VAL A 759 15.40 -6.82 -24.82
N PRO A 760 16.67 -6.41 -24.74
CA PRO A 760 17.28 -6.01 -23.48
C PRO A 760 16.76 -4.63 -23.06
N ILE A 761 16.38 -4.49 -21.79
CA ILE A 761 15.85 -3.27 -21.13
C ILE A 761 16.66 -1.99 -21.43
N PRO A 762 18.01 -2.01 -21.59
CA PRO A 762 18.77 -0.86 -22.06
C PRO A 762 18.37 -0.34 -23.46
N ALA A 763 17.90 -1.20 -24.36
CA ALA A 763 17.40 -0.81 -25.68
C ALA A 763 16.04 -0.10 -25.59
N LEU A 764 15.17 -0.50 -24.64
CA LEU A 764 13.92 0.20 -24.33
C LEU A 764 14.20 1.58 -23.68
N ARG A 765 15.18 1.67 -22.77
CA ARG A 765 15.62 2.95 -22.19
C ARG A 765 16.24 3.88 -23.23
N LYS A 766 17.02 3.35 -24.18
CA LYS A 766 17.62 4.14 -25.27
C LYS A 766 16.59 4.58 -26.31
N ALA A 767 15.58 3.76 -26.58
CA ALA A 767 14.45 4.11 -27.44
C ALA A 767 13.54 5.17 -26.78
N ALA A 768 13.33 5.09 -25.45
CA ALA A 768 12.61 6.10 -24.68
C ALA A 768 13.37 7.44 -24.64
N ALA A 769 14.69 7.40 -24.44
CA ALA A 769 15.53 8.61 -24.46
C ALA A 769 15.62 9.27 -25.85
N ALA A 770 15.65 8.47 -26.93
CA ALA A 770 15.61 8.98 -28.31
C ALA A 770 14.23 9.57 -28.67
N ALA A 771 13.14 8.96 -28.20
CA ALA A 771 11.80 9.49 -28.36
C ALA A 771 11.60 10.84 -27.62
N LEU A 772 12.24 11.01 -26.45
CA LEU A 772 12.26 12.27 -25.70
C LEU A 772 12.95 13.42 -26.48
N GLN A 773 13.99 13.11 -27.26
CA GLN A 773 14.72 14.08 -28.08
C GLN A 773 14.00 14.49 -29.38
N GLU A 774 13.17 13.62 -29.97
CA GLU A 774 12.39 13.97 -31.18
C GLU A 774 11.13 14.80 -30.84
N VAL A 775 10.53 14.60 -29.67
CA VAL A 775 9.35 15.36 -29.19
C VAL A 775 9.69 16.83 -28.94
N THR A 776 10.92 17.13 -28.54
CA THR A 776 11.40 18.50 -28.33
C THR A 776 11.73 19.24 -29.64
N ALA A 777 11.90 18.54 -30.75
CA ALA A 777 12.20 19.14 -32.06
C ALA A 777 10.96 19.42 -32.93
N ALA A 778 9.85 18.71 -32.70
CA ALA A 778 8.64 18.82 -33.53
C ALA A 778 7.70 19.99 -33.17
N SER A 779 7.95 20.73 -32.09
CA SER A 779 7.12 21.84 -31.61
C SER A 779 7.38 23.19 -32.30
N VAL A 780 8.16 23.23 -33.39
CA VAL A 780 8.61 24.50 -34.00
C VAL A 780 7.99 24.83 -35.37
N GLN A 781 7.16 23.97 -35.99
CA GLN A 781 6.57 24.32 -37.30
C GLN A 781 5.12 23.84 -37.49
N GLY A 782 4.21 24.80 -37.69
CA GLY A 782 2.98 24.57 -38.46
C GLY A 782 1.75 25.38 -38.07
N ASP A 783 1.74 26.68 -38.40
CA ASP A 783 0.51 27.46 -38.62
C ASP A 783 0.14 27.40 -40.11
N THR A 784 -1.13 27.12 -40.46
CA THR A 784 -1.90 27.80 -41.52
C THR A 784 -3.30 27.18 -41.69
N ALA A 785 -4.28 28.06 -41.87
CA ALA A 785 -5.73 27.85 -41.88
C ALA A 785 -6.29 27.16 -43.14
N ALA A 786 -7.47 26.54 -43.02
CA ALA A 786 -8.44 26.36 -44.12
C ALA A 786 -9.89 26.18 -43.61
N GLU A 787 -10.82 26.66 -44.45
CA GLU A 787 -12.21 27.09 -44.25
C GLU A 787 -13.29 25.99 -44.06
N PHE A 788 -14.49 26.48 -43.68
CA PHE A 788 -15.76 25.82 -43.35
C PHE A 788 -16.63 25.51 -44.59
N ASP A 789 -17.36 24.39 -44.60
CA ASP A 789 -18.65 24.21 -45.31
C ASP A 789 -19.51 23.10 -44.62
N PRO A 790 -20.86 23.20 -44.49
CA PRO A 790 -21.67 22.38 -43.60
C PRO A 790 -22.64 21.40 -44.32
N ASP A 791 -22.79 20.17 -43.79
CA ASP A 791 -24.05 19.39 -43.88
C ASP A 791 -24.06 18.26 -42.80
N PRO A 792 -25.23 17.84 -42.26
CA PRO A 792 -25.33 17.20 -40.95
C PRO A 792 -25.46 15.67 -41.05
N ALA A 793 -24.52 14.95 -40.44
CA ALA A 793 -24.72 13.57 -39.99
C ALA A 793 -23.75 13.27 -38.83
N GLU A 794 -24.32 13.00 -37.65
CA GLU A 794 -23.73 12.47 -36.40
C GLU A 794 -22.43 13.13 -35.86
N PRO A 795 -22.37 13.55 -34.57
CA PRO A 795 -21.15 14.11 -34.03
C PRO A 795 -20.13 12.99 -33.81
N ALA A 796 -19.25 12.78 -34.78
CA ALA A 796 -17.99 12.09 -34.58
C ALA A 796 -17.20 12.87 -33.50
N PHE A 797 -17.17 12.33 -32.29
CA PHE A 797 -16.37 12.85 -31.19
C PHE A 797 -14.89 12.84 -31.64
N ARG A 798 -14.36 13.99 -32.04
CA ARG A 798 -12.92 14.15 -32.25
C ARG A 798 -12.27 14.05 -30.88
N ALA A 799 -11.52 12.96 -30.67
CA ALA A 799 -10.69 12.80 -29.48
C ALA A 799 -9.83 14.07 -29.30
N PRO A 800 -9.79 14.68 -28.10
CA PRO A 800 -8.87 15.77 -27.84
C PRO A 800 -7.44 15.27 -28.09
N ALA A 801 -6.62 16.11 -28.73
CA ALA A 801 -5.24 15.78 -29.00
C ALA A 801 -4.53 15.48 -27.67
N LEU A 802 -4.22 14.21 -27.42
CA LEU A 802 -3.41 13.75 -26.30
C LEU A 802 -1.95 14.17 -26.52
N THR A 803 -1.69 15.47 -26.49
CA THR A 803 -0.34 16.04 -26.49
C THR A 803 0.28 15.79 -25.12
N GLY A 804 0.96 14.65 -25.00
CA GLY A 804 1.68 14.24 -23.79
C GLY A 804 1.95 12.73 -23.75
N LEU A 805 0.99 11.89 -24.19
CA LEU A 805 1.09 10.42 -24.09
C LEU A 805 0.50 9.66 -25.28
N GLY A 806 -0.19 10.33 -26.23
CA GLY A 806 -0.94 9.67 -27.31
C GLY A 806 -0.12 8.81 -28.27
N THR A 807 1.18 9.08 -28.43
CA THR A 807 2.07 8.28 -29.30
C THR A 807 2.79 7.15 -28.57
N ALA A 808 2.89 7.19 -27.24
CA ALA A 808 3.48 6.10 -26.44
C ALA A 808 2.50 4.94 -26.25
N ALA A 809 1.22 5.24 -25.97
CA ALA A 809 0.15 4.25 -25.92
C ALA A 809 -0.05 3.53 -27.28
N ALA A 810 0.04 4.26 -28.39
CA ALA A 810 -0.01 3.68 -29.73
C ALA A 810 1.19 2.76 -30.04
N ARG A 811 2.36 2.99 -29.44
CA ARG A 811 3.56 2.14 -29.59
C ARG A 811 3.56 0.92 -28.65
N LEU A 812 2.93 1.03 -27.47
CA LEU A 812 2.66 -0.12 -26.57
C LEU A 812 1.59 -1.08 -27.14
N LEU A 813 0.66 -0.57 -27.95
CA LEU A 813 -0.37 -1.36 -28.64
C LEU A 813 0.13 -2.02 -29.94
N ALA A 814 1.26 -1.58 -30.51
CA ALA A 814 1.78 -2.10 -31.78
C ALA A 814 2.19 -3.60 -31.74
N PRO A 815 2.78 -4.13 -30.64
CA PRO A 815 3.01 -5.57 -30.50
C PRO A 815 1.73 -6.39 -30.31
N LEU A 816 0.70 -5.82 -29.67
CA LEU A 816 -0.59 -6.48 -29.45
C LEU A 816 -1.41 -6.55 -30.75
N ALA A 817 -1.41 -5.48 -31.55
CA ALA A 817 -2.00 -5.47 -32.88
C ALA A 817 -1.27 -6.41 -33.88
N ALA A 818 0.05 -6.62 -33.70
CA ALA A 818 0.82 -7.57 -34.50
C ALA A 818 0.62 -9.04 -34.08
N ALA A 819 0.06 -9.31 -32.90
CA ALA A 819 -0.21 -10.66 -32.39
C ALA A 819 -1.61 -11.20 -32.72
N GLY A 820 -2.48 -10.40 -33.35
CA GLY A 820 -3.81 -10.85 -33.79
C GLY A 820 -4.71 -11.36 -32.66
N ARG A 821 -4.63 -10.77 -31.46
CA ARG A 821 -5.53 -11.02 -30.32
C ARG A 821 -6.18 -9.74 -29.86
#